data_AF-A0A224XL25-F1
#
_entry.id   AF-A0A224XL25-F1
#
_cell.length_a   1.000
_cell.length_b   1.000
_cell.length_c   1.000
_cell.angle_alpha   90.00
_cell.angle_beta   90.00
_cell.angle_gamma   90.00
#
_symmetry.space_group_name_H-M   'P 1'
#
loop_
_entity.id
_entity.type
_entity.pdbx_description
1 polymer ?
#
loop_
_entity_poly.entity_id
_entity_poly.type
_entity_poly.pdbx_seq_one_letter_code
_entity_poly.pdbx_strand_id
1 'polypeptide(L)'
;NLAQSKVVVQDLHRAAWPAALILLLDNTEDIDVQLMAIRALRWMWESEKFHSDLLKVGTVKAVSSFLDAENEQLLKLVLRSLIVFTQPCTDQIALQLIGKKGNGYEMIVSKLGKAHVASVLVCNLSQCPFARIELSKAGVVAAIIRTLHESGEHKLDAYLITSLCYMCRESMIRASLRYAENGFKTLLSLLMNPCAKHFHPELLCAITQFNYDEPSLMLMVKGGLINVLLTQLREHTKEHGSIHTERVAPRERTQGAVPPQPHSPPAQYQFSPPRSLSPPDSPPALSDDLETAGLLFSPKCDPSDNEDYVPLTPSSSTSFSRLYSFGDKLSENGFTGVDSCILETLCQLTYQRTPLRALGSRTTVDTLLEYMVSLRYPQHRQNFVKATKTLSSIVTCKHYFNNLLEEECVLAIDRLLCRPRHPDCWECSRLRDTGRYVLQELAGSAQSGLGEGEMTYRLASSSQTPLSITTALSVPHVIKQPNMLNSLLFGHRALRCLLDTLNTRLEEAVPSLHNLFTTLAVKNPQVPESVCTSCEVSSVRHETNVTFVTDDGFRVGANRQSLEHACPVFEAMFRGGFMESNQSQVHLSEITADCLQYLTRLTTSGEFCSCLLPNDINTLLEMVHQTDRFLLPDLTKKVLYHVMNNRLCPDTSPKIYRWGVATGRHLPTAAHV
;
A
#
# COMPACT_ATOMS: atom_id res chain seq x y z
N ASN A 1 -52.50 1.05 -27.29
CA ASN A 1 -51.99 0.56 -28.59
C ASN A 1 -51.38 1.68 -29.43
N LEU A 2 -52.12 2.75 -29.76
CA LEU A 2 -51.55 3.89 -30.53
C LEU A 2 -50.26 4.47 -29.93
N ALA A 3 -50.17 4.57 -28.60
CA ALA A 3 -48.98 5.06 -27.89
C ALA A 3 -47.71 4.20 -28.08
N GLN A 4 -47.81 2.98 -28.63
CA GLN A 4 -46.62 2.16 -28.94
C GLN A 4 -45.83 2.72 -30.13
N SER A 5 -46.48 3.45 -31.05
CA SER A 5 -45.81 4.04 -32.20
C SER A 5 -45.16 5.37 -31.81
N LYS A 6 -43.83 5.45 -31.92
CA LYS A 6 -43.05 6.67 -31.63
C LYS A 6 -43.48 7.89 -32.45
N VAL A 7 -44.03 7.67 -33.65
CA VAL A 7 -44.55 8.75 -34.50
C VAL A 7 -45.86 9.28 -33.94
N VAL A 8 -46.79 8.38 -33.60
CA VAL A 8 -48.13 8.72 -33.12
C VAL A 8 -48.08 9.34 -31.71
N VAL A 9 -47.10 8.98 -30.89
CA VAL A 9 -46.89 9.60 -29.56
C VAL A 9 -46.80 11.12 -29.66
N GLN A 10 -46.14 11.67 -30.69
CA GLN A 10 -46.04 13.13 -30.85
C GLN A 10 -47.41 13.80 -31.04
N ASP A 11 -48.27 13.19 -31.86
CA ASP A 11 -49.61 13.71 -32.12
C ASP A 11 -50.50 13.55 -30.88
N LEU A 12 -50.36 12.45 -30.14
CA LEU A 12 -51.06 12.26 -28.87
C LEU A 12 -50.67 13.33 -27.83
N HIS A 13 -49.38 13.72 -27.76
CA HIS A 13 -48.93 14.82 -26.91
C HIS A 13 -49.51 16.16 -27.34
N ARG A 14 -49.50 16.48 -28.64
CA ARG A 14 -50.08 17.72 -29.19
C ARG A 14 -51.58 17.83 -28.91
N ALA A 15 -52.29 16.71 -28.93
CA ALA A 15 -53.71 16.64 -28.62
C ALA A 15 -54.02 16.55 -27.10
N ALA A 16 -53.04 16.79 -26.23
CA ALA A 16 -53.18 16.80 -24.77
C ALA A 16 -53.74 15.51 -24.14
N TRP A 17 -53.55 14.36 -24.81
CA TRP A 17 -53.96 13.06 -24.29
C TRP A 17 -53.40 12.71 -22.91
N PRO A 18 -52.16 13.07 -22.52
CA PRO A 18 -51.68 12.79 -21.18
C PRO A 18 -52.57 13.37 -20.07
N ALA A 19 -53.07 14.60 -20.23
CA ALA A 19 -53.97 15.21 -19.27
C ALA A 19 -55.33 14.50 -19.25
N ALA A 20 -55.86 14.14 -20.42
CA ALA A 20 -57.13 13.39 -20.52
C ALA A 20 -57.04 12.00 -19.87
N LEU A 21 -55.91 11.29 -20.03
CA LEU A 21 -55.69 9.98 -19.41
C LEU A 21 -55.55 10.08 -17.89
N ILE A 22 -54.94 11.15 -17.37
CA ILE A 22 -54.86 11.40 -15.93
C ILE A 22 -56.25 11.70 -15.37
N LEU A 23 -57.05 12.53 -16.05
CA LEU A 23 -58.43 12.78 -15.67
C LEU A 23 -59.27 11.50 -15.70
N LEU A 24 -59.06 10.62 -16.69
CA LEU A 24 -59.72 9.33 -16.75
C LEU A 24 -59.36 8.45 -15.55
N LEU A 25 -58.06 8.34 -15.22
CA LEU A 25 -57.57 7.58 -14.06
C LEU A 25 -58.16 8.07 -12.74
N ASP A 26 -58.38 9.38 -12.61
CA ASP A 26 -58.96 9.97 -11.39
C ASP A 26 -60.46 9.67 -11.22
N ASN A 27 -61.16 9.26 -12.26
CA ASN A 27 -62.61 9.10 -12.27
C ASN A 27 -63.09 7.65 -12.52
N THR A 28 -62.18 6.70 -12.72
CA THR A 28 -62.52 5.32 -13.08
C THR A 28 -62.12 4.34 -11.98
N GLU A 29 -63.05 3.43 -11.64
CA GLU A 29 -62.81 2.29 -10.76
C GLU A 29 -62.54 0.99 -11.54
N ASP A 30 -62.67 1.04 -12.87
CA ASP A 30 -62.49 -0.10 -13.75
C ASP A 30 -60.99 -0.43 -13.91
N ILE A 31 -60.60 -1.63 -13.48
CA ILE A 31 -59.20 -2.08 -13.48
C ILE A 31 -58.63 -2.17 -14.89
N ASP A 32 -59.41 -2.59 -15.88
CA ASP A 32 -58.94 -2.73 -17.26
C ASP A 32 -58.66 -1.35 -17.87
N VAL A 33 -59.54 -0.37 -17.59
CA VAL A 33 -59.34 1.02 -17.98
C VAL A 33 -58.08 1.60 -17.31
N GLN A 34 -57.89 1.34 -16.02
CA GLN A 34 -56.69 1.77 -15.29
C GLN A 34 -55.40 1.16 -15.88
N LEU A 35 -55.41 -0.15 -16.16
CA LEU A 35 -54.29 -0.86 -16.77
C LEU A 35 -53.94 -0.26 -18.14
N MET A 36 -54.94 -0.01 -18.99
CA MET A 36 -54.74 0.56 -20.32
C MET A 36 -54.20 1.99 -20.27
N ALA A 37 -54.76 2.83 -19.39
CA ALA A 37 -54.34 4.22 -19.25
C ALA A 37 -52.91 4.33 -18.70
N ILE A 38 -52.55 3.55 -17.67
CA ILE A 38 -51.17 3.53 -17.12
C ILE A 38 -50.18 2.99 -18.16
N ARG A 39 -50.53 1.93 -18.92
CA ARG A 39 -49.69 1.45 -20.03
C ARG A 39 -49.46 2.55 -21.05
N ALA A 40 -50.51 3.25 -21.48
CA ALA A 40 -50.40 4.33 -22.46
C ALA A 40 -49.46 5.44 -21.97
N LEU A 41 -49.62 5.89 -20.71
CA LEU A 41 -48.73 6.87 -20.10
C LEU A 41 -47.27 6.38 -20.04
N ARG A 42 -47.05 5.09 -19.75
CA ARG A 42 -45.71 4.48 -19.77
C ARG A 42 -45.07 4.52 -21.15
N TRP A 43 -45.81 4.14 -22.19
CA TRP A 43 -45.31 4.18 -23.57
C TRP A 43 -45.01 5.61 -24.04
N MET A 44 -45.85 6.57 -23.69
CA MET A 44 -45.60 7.99 -23.99
C MET A 44 -44.32 8.50 -23.31
N TRP A 45 -44.01 8.00 -22.11
CA TRP A 45 -42.79 8.34 -21.39
C TRP A 45 -41.51 7.82 -22.05
N GLU A 46 -41.56 6.83 -22.94
CA GLU A 46 -40.35 6.36 -23.63
C GLU A 46 -39.73 7.41 -24.55
N SER A 47 -40.48 8.46 -24.90
CA SER A 47 -39.96 9.60 -25.64
C SER A 47 -39.48 10.70 -24.69
N GLU A 48 -38.17 10.77 -24.46
CA GLU A 48 -37.50 11.75 -23.59
C GLU A 48 -37.90 13.21 -23.89
N LYS A 49 -38.21 13.53 -25.16
CA LYS A 49 -38.64 14.87 -25.60
C LYS A 49 -39.87 15.39 -24.85
N PHE A 50 -40.74 14.52 -24.33
CA PHE A 50 -41.99 14.90 -23.70
C PHE A 50 -42.00 14.71 -22.18
N HIS A 51 -40.88 14.35 -21.56
CA HIS A 51 -40.79 14.18 -20.10
C HIS A 51 -41.23 15.44 -19.34
N SER A 52 -40.83 16.63 -19.81
CA SER A 52 -41.23 17.89 -19.17
C SER A 52 -42.74 18.10 -19.19
N ASP A 53 -43.40 17.78 -20.31
CA ASP A 53 -44.84 17.98 -20.45
C ASP A 53 -45.63 16.95 -19.63
N LEU A 54 -45.18 15.69 -19.61
CA LEU A 54 -45.73 14.64 -18.74
C LEU A 54 -45.57 15.00 -17.25
N LEU A 55 -44.43 15.57 -16.88
CA LEU A 55 -44.22 16.07 -15.52
C LEU A 55 -45.15 17.23 -15.19
N LYS A 56 -45.34 18.21 -16.08
CA LYS A 56 -46.26 19.34 -15.83
C LYS A 56 -47.70 18.90 -15.56
N VAL A 57 -48.18 17.87 -16.26
CA VAL A 57 -49.54 17.34 -16.05
C VAL A 57 -49.64 16.38 -14.85
N GLY A 58 -48.52 16.06 -14.19
CA GLY A 58 -48.51 15.24 -12.98
C GLY A 58 -48.57 13.73 -13.25
N THR A 59 -48.05 13.25 -14.39
CA THR A 59 -48.12 11.82 -14.76
C THR A 59 -47.56 10.89 -13.69
N VAL A 60 -46.41 11.22 -13.10
CA VAL A 60 -45.79 10.37 -12.07
C VAL A 60 -46.65 10.36 -10.80
N LYS A 61 -47.18 11.53 -10.41
CA LYS A 61 -48.07 11.66 -9.26
C LYS A 61 -49.34 10.83 -9.45
N ALA A 62 -49.96 10.90 -10.62
CA ALA A 62 -51.16 10.15 -10.96
C ALA A 62 -50.93 8.63 -10.92
N VAL A 63 -49.85 8.13 -11.52
CA VAL A 63 -49.54 6.69 -11.49
C VAL A 63 -49.15 6.22 -10.08
N SER A 64 -48.44 7.04 -9.31
CA SER A 64 -48.06 6.70 -7.92
C SER A 64 -49.25 6.54 -6.97
N SER A 65 -50.40 7.17 -7.29
CA SER A 65 -51.62 7.04 -6.50
C SER A 65 -52.23 5.64 -6.48
N PHE A 66 -51.74 4.72 -7.33
CA PHE A 66 -52.19 3.32 -7.40
C PHE A 66 -51.21 2.33 -6.74
N LEU A 67 -50.25 2.82 -5.93
CA LEU A 67 -49.30 1.95 -5.20
C LEU A 67 -49.95 1.10 -4.09
N ASP A 68 -51.14 1.48 -3.65
CA ASP A 68 -51.97 0.78 -2.66
C ASP A 68 -53.01 -0.16 -3.31
N ALA A 69 -53.00 -0.31 -4.64
CA ALA A 69 -53.91 -1.20 -5.35
C ALA A 69 -53.79 -2.65 -4.85
N GLU A 70 -54.95 -3.27 -4.55
CA GLU A 70 -55.06 -4.68 -4.15
C GLU A 70 -54.86 -5.63 -5.33
N ASN A 71 -55.20 -5.18 -6.55
CA ASN A 71 -55.01 -5.96 -7.76
C ASN A 71 -53.52 -6.10 -8.09
N GLU A 72 -53.03 -7.34 -8.11
CA GLU A 72 -51.61 -7.65 -8.33
C GLU A 72 -51.11 -7.24 -9.73
N GLN A 73 -51.93 -7.38 -10.76
CA GLN A 73 -51.56 -7.00 -12.13
C GLN A 73 -51.41 -5.48 -12.25
N LEU A 74 -52.33 -4.73 -11.65
CA LEU A 74 -52.27 -3.27 -11.59
C LEU A 74 -51.04 -2.81 -10.81
N LEU A 75 -50.82 -3.36 -9.61
CA LEU A 75 -49.64 -3.04 -8.80
C LEU A 75 -48.32 -3.32 -9.56
N LYS A 76 -48.23 -4.46 -10.25
CA LYS A 76 -47.06 -4.83 -11.07
C LYS A 76 -46.84 -3.83 -12.21
N LEU A 77 -47.91 -3.38 -12.88
CA LEU A 77 -47.83 -2.37 -13.93
C LEU A 77 -47.41 -1.00 -13.37
N VAL A 78 -47.94 -0.60 -12.21
CA VAL A 78 -47.57 0.65 -11.52
C VAL A 78 -46.08 0.63 -11.20
N LEU A 79 -45.59 -0.41 -10.52
CA LEU A 79 -44.16 -0.53 -10.18
C LEU A 79 -43.27 -0.50 -11.43
N ARG A 80 -43.64 -1.23 -12.50
CA ARG A 80 -42.92 -1.20 -13.78
C ARG A 80 -42.90 0.20 -14.40
N SER A 81 -44.01 0.92 -14.35
CA SER A 81 -44.11 2.27 -14.91
C SER A 81 -43.25 3.26 -14.11
N LEU A 82 -43.29 3.19 -12.77
CA LEU A 82 -42.45 4.02 -11.92
C LEU A 82 -40.96 3.73 -12.09
N ILE A 83 -40.56 2.48 -12.34
CA ILE A 83 -39.16 2.14 -12.68
C ILE A 83 -38.73 2.87 -13.95
N VAL A 84 -39.55 2.86 -15.00
CA VAL A 84 -39.27 3.59 -16.25
C VAL A 84 -39.21 5.10 -16.00
N PHE A 85 -40.15 5.63 -15.21
CA PHE A 85 -40.20 7.07 -14.90
C PHE A 85 -39.00 7.55 -14.10
N THR A 86 -38.38 6.67 -13.32
CA THR A 86 -37.25 7.00 -12.45
C THR A 86 -35.88 6.74 -13.10
N GLN A 87 -35.82 6.53 -14.41
CA GLN A 87 -34.55 6.34 -15.14
C GLN A 87 -34.29 7.47 -16.17
N PRO A 88 -33.51 8.51 -15.81
CA PRO A 88 -32.97 8.83 -14.49
C PRO A 88 -33.98 9.55 -13.57
N CYS A 89 -33.81 9.44 -12.25
CA CYS A 89 -34.65 10.13 -11.29
C CYS A 89 -34.15 11.57 -11.07
N THR A 90 -35.04 12.55 -11.30
CA THR A 90 -34.81 13.98 -11.00
C THR A 90 -35.61 14.41 -9.79
N ASP A 91 -35.27 15.57 -9.20
CA ASP A 91 -36.00 16.11 -8.04
C ASP A 91 -37.50 16.31 -8.33
N GLN A 92 -37.87 16.68 -9.57
CA GLN A 92 -39.27 16.81 -9.97
C GLN A 92 -40.01 15.46 -9.98
N ILE A 93 -39.36 14.41 -10.49
CA ILE A 93 -39.92 13.04 -10.45
C ILE A 93 -40.06 12.59 -8.99
N ALA A 94 -39.03 12.81 -8.18
CA ALA A 94 -39.00 12.44 -6.77
C ALA A 94 -40.06 13.18 -5.94
N LEU A 95 -40.33 14.45 -6.24
CA LEU A 95 -41.40 15.24 -5.61
C LEU A 95 -42.79 14.69 -5.94
N GLN A 96 -43.02 14.28 -7.19
CA GLN A 96 -44.32 13.72 -7.58
C GLN A 96 -44.62 12.37 -6.95
N LEU A 97 -43.58 11.58 -6.62
CA LEU A 97 -43.70 10.28 -5.95
C LEU A 97 -44.16 10.35 -4.49
N ILE A 98 -44.22 11.55 -3.89
CA ILE A 98 -44.93 11.75 -2.61
C ILE A 98 -46.41 11.34 -2.76
N GLY A 99 -46.96 11.46 -3.98
CA GLY A 99 -48.33 11.08 -4.32
C GLY A 99 -49.36 12.09 -3.81
N LYS A 100 -50.65 11.81 -4.06
CA LYS A 100 -51.76 12.65 -3.57
C LYS A 100 -51.96 12.53 -2.04
N LYS A 101 -51.76 11.33 -1.50
CA LYS A 101 -51.97 10.99 -0.08
C LYS A 101 -50.76 11.29 0.81
N GLY A 102 -49.62 11.68 0.24
CA GLY A 102 -48.39 11.97 0.99
C GLY A 102 -47.55 10.75 1.39
N ASN A 103 -48.04 9.54 1.12
CA ASN A 103 -47.46 8.27 1.60
C ASN A 103 -46.76 7.45 0.50
N GLY A 104 -46.47 8.02 -0.67
CA GLY A 104 -45.98 7.24 -1.82
C GLY A 104 -44.66 6.50 -1.53
N TYR A 105 -43.71 7.14 -0.83
CA TYR A 105 -42.46 6.49 -0.42
C TYR A 105 -42.67 5.35 0.58
N GLU A 106 -43.56 5.52 1.56
CA GLU A 106 -43.92 4.49 2.54
C GLU A 106 -44.53 3.27 1.84
N MET A 107 -45.39 3.53 0.83
CA MET A 107 -45.96 2.46 0.02
C MET A 107 -44.89 1.73 -0.80
N ILE A 108 -43.95 2.44 -1.43
CA ILE A 108 -42.82 1.82 -2.15
C ILE A 108 -41.99 0.94 -1.20
N VAL A 109 -41.62 1.45 -0.03
CA VAL A 109 -40.84 0.72 0.98
C VAL A 109 -41.59 -0.53 1.46
N SER A 110 -42.91 -0.44 1.65
CA SER A 110 -43.74 -1.57 2.11
C SER A 110 -43.77 -2.76 1.13
N LYS A 111 -43.40 -2.54 -0.15
CA LYS A 111 -43.33 -3.58 -1.18
C LYS A 111 -41.97 -4.29 -1.24
N LEU A 112 -40.95 -3.81 -0.52
CA LEU A 112 -39.65 -4.50 -0.42
C LEU A 112 -39.81 -5.90 0.20
N GLY A 113 -39.20 -6.90 -0.43
CA GLY A 113 -39.35 -8.32 -0.09
C GLY A 113 -40.64 -8.98 -0.60
N LYS A 114 -41.67 -8.20 -0.95
CA LYS A 114 -42.94 -8.71 -1.52
C LYS A 114 -42.93 -8.70 -3.05
N ALA A 115 -42.35 -7.66 -3.65
CA ALA A 115 -42.21 -7.52 -5.09
C ALA A 115 -40.75 -7.26 -5.46
N HIS A 116 -40.11 -8.19 -6.16
CA HIS A 116 -38.69 -8.07 -6.56
C HIS A 116 -38.39 -6.79 -7.35
N VAL A 117 -39.35 -6.31 -8.14
CA VAL A 117 -39.20 -5.07 -8.91
C VAL A 117 -39.11 -3.81 -8.03
N ALA A 118 -39.56 -3.86 -6.77
CA ALA A 118 -39.48 -2.73 -5.86
C ALA A 118 -38.02 -2.35 -5.53
N SER A 119 -37.10 -3.32 -5.46
CA SER A 119 -35.68 -3.09 -5.25
C SER A 119 -35.06 -2.20 -6.35
N VAL A 120 -35.47 -2.44 -7.61
CA VAL A 120 -35.02 -1.64 -8.77
C VAL A 120 -35.49 -0.18 -8.64
N LEU A 121 -36.76 0.01 -8.24
CA LEU A 121 -37.33 1.34 -8.04
C LEU A 121 -36.58 2.09 -6.93
N VAL A 122 -36.35 1.44 -5.78
CA VAL A 122 -35.58 2.03 -4.67
C VAL A 122 -34.15 2.39 -5.12
N CYS A 123 -33.51 1.55 -5.92
CA CYS A 123 -32.18 1.84 -6.46
C CYS A 123 -32.16 3.06 -7.38
N ASN A 124 -33.13 3.18 -8.29
CA ASN A 124 -33.26 4.38 -9.12
C ASN A 124 -33.44 5.65 -8.27
N LEU A 125 -34.30 5.57 -7.25
CA LEU A 125 -34.58 6.68 -6.34
C LEU A 125 -33.37 7.06 -5.49
N SER A 126 -32.57 6.09 -5.03
CA SER A 126 -31.39 6.34 -4.20
C SER A 126 -30.33 7.25 -4.85
N GLN A 127 -30.37 7.38 -6.18
CA GLN A 127 -29.46 8.24 -6.93
C GLN A 127 -29.80 9.74 -6.76
N CYS A 128 -31.06 10.08 -6.49
CA CYS A 128 -31.51 11.46 -6.27
C CYS A 128 -31.41 11.86 -4.79
N PRO A 129 -30.73 12.98 -4.44
CA PRO A 129 -30.62 13.44 -3.04
C PRO A 129 -31.96 13.66 -2.35
N PHE A 130 -32.93 14.29 -3.04
CA PHE A 130 -34.26 14.52 -2.48
C PHE A 130 -34.96 13.20 -2.13
N ALA A 131 -34.94 12.23 -3.06
CA ALA A 131 -35.55 10.93 -2.84
C ALA A 131 -34.90 10.13 -1.70
N ARG A 132 -33.57 10.25 -1.49
CA ARG A 132 -32.89 9.60 -0.35
C ARG A 132 -33.46 10.05 0.99
N ILE A 133 -33.77 11.34 1.12
CA ILE A 133 -34.36 11.92 2.33
C ILE A 133 -35.77 11.37 2.56
N GLU A 134 -36.61 11.36 1.55
CA GLU A 134 -37.99 10.85 1.67
C GLU A 134 -38.03 9.34 1.93
N LEU A 135 -37.16 8.57 1.26
CA LEU A 135 -36.96 7.15 1.56
C LEU A 135 -36.50 6.92 3.01
N SER A 136 -35.63 7.79 3.55
CA SER A 136 -35.20 7.74 4.96
C SER A 136 -36.39 7.87 5.91
N LYS A 137 -37.27 8.87 5.68
CA LYS A 137 -38.47 9.12 6.49
C LYS A 137 -39.43 7.93 6.42
N ALA A 138 -39.54 7.31 5.25
CA ALA A 138 -40.34 6.12 5.01
C ALA A 138 -39.76 4.82 5.61
N GLY A 139 -38.63 4.88 6.34
CA GLY A 139 -38.07 3.71 7.02
C GLY A 139 -37.35 2.71 6.11
N VAL A 140 -36.87 3.13 4.94
CA VAL A 140 -36.25 2.23 3.95
C VAL A 140 -35.05 1.45 4.51
N VAL A 141 -34.27 2.02 5.44
CA VAL A 141 -33.05 1.40 5.97
C VAL A 141 -33.38 0.08 6.67
N ALA A 142 -34.36 0.10 7.57
CA ALA A 142 -34.82 -1.09 8.27
C ALA A 142 -35.41 -2.13 7.29
N ALA A 143 -36.14 -1.66 6.28
CA ALA A 143 -36.69 -2.54 5.24
C ALA A 143 -35.61 -3.21 4.39
N ILE A 144 -34.57 -2.47 3.97
CA ILE A 144 -33.43 -3.01 3.21
C ILE A 144 -32.69 -4.06 4.03
N ILE A 145 -32.34 -3.76 5.29
CA ILE A 145 -31.61 -4.70 6.16
C ILE A 145 -32.40 -5.98 6.33
N ARG A 146 -33.71 -5.87 6.62
CA ARG A 146 -34.60 -7.02 6.78
C ARG A 146 -34.65 -7.86 5.49
N THR A 147 -34.87 -7.23 4.34
CA THR A 147 -34.96 -7.94 3.05
C THR A 147 -33.65 -8.61 2.65
N LEU A 148 -32.50 -7.98 2.90
CA LEU A 148 -31.19 -8.59 2.65
C LEU A 148 -30.94 -9.80 3.58
N HIS A 149 -31.44 -9.76 4.82
CA HIS A 149 -31.34 -10.88 5.74
C HIS A 149 -32.27 -12.04 5.36
N GLU A 150 -33.52 -11.75 4.97
CA GLU A 150 -34.52 -12.73 4.52
C GLU A 150 -34.11 -13.44 3.22
N SER A 151 -33.38 -12.76 2.33
CA SER A 151 -32.94 -13.32 1.04
C SER A 151 -31.84 -14.38 1.17
N GLY A 152 -31.16 -14.44 2.32
CA GLY A 152 -30.06 -15.37 2.59
C GLY A 152 -28.74 -14.97 1.92
N GLU A 153 -27.63 -15.53 2.42
CA GLU A 153 -26.27 -15.10 2.03
C GLU A 153 -25.90 -15.37 0.55
N HIS A 154 -26.59 -16.30 -0.10
CA HIS A 154 -26.32 -16.70 -1.49
C HIS A 154 -27.17 -15.96 -2.53
N LYS A 155 -28.24 -15.27 -2.13
CA LYS A 155 -29.14 -14.55 -3.04
C LYS A 155 -29.13 -13.06 -2.71
N LEU A 156 -28.02 -12.43 -3.08
CA LEU A 156 -27.81 -11.01 -2.85
C LEU A 156 -28.64 -10.17 -3.82
N ASP A 157 -29.42 -9.24 -3.28
CA ASP A 157 -30.13 -8.24 -4.09
C ASP A 157 -29.18 -7.07 -4.40
N ALA A 158 -28.62 -7.11 -5.62
CA ALA A 158 -27.70 -6.10 -6.12
C ALA A 158 -28.23 -4.67 -5.98
N TYR A 159 -29.53 -4.47 -6.28
CA TYR A 159 -30.15 -3.16 -6.26
C TYR A 159 -30.23 -2.62 -4.83
N LEU A 160 -30.53 -3.46 -3.84
CA LEU A 160 -30.59 -3.04 -2.44
C LEU A 160 -29.21 -2.73 -1.86
N ILE A 161 -28.17 -3.50 -2.22
CA ILE A 161 -26.80 -3.23 -1.81
C ILE A 161 -26.35 -1.87 -2.36
N THR A 162 -26.51 -1.66 -3.67
CA THR A 162 -26.18 -0.37 -4.31
C THR A 162 -26.99 0.78 -3.72
N SER A 163 -28.29 0.59 -3.48
CA SER A 163 -29.13 1.59 -2.82
C SER A 163 -28.57 2.00 -1.46
N LEU A 164 -28.24 1.01 -0.63
CA LEU A 164 -27.71 1.24 0.70
C LEU A 164 -26.41 2.06 0.67
N CYS A 165 -25.51 1.76 -0.27
CA CYS A 165 -24.27 2.51 -0.48
C CYS A 165 -24.53 3.98 -0.86
N TYR A 166 -25.43 4.25 -1.81
CA TYR A 166 -25.80 5.63 -2.17
C TYR A 166 -26.41 6.40 -1.00
N MET A 167 -27.22 5.71 -0.20
CA MET A 167 -27.94 6.29 0.91
C MET A 167 -27.04 6.68 2.09
N CYS A 168 -25.90 6.02 2.29
CA CYS A 168 -24.94 6.37 3.35
C CYS A 168 -24.37 7.79 3.25
N ARG A 169 -24.53 8.47 2.11
CA ARG A 169 -24.14 9.88 1.92
C ARG A 169 -24.94 10.84 2.82
N GLU A 170 -26.18 10.50 3.14
CA GLU A 170 -27.07 11.34 3.95
C GLU A 170 -26.88 11.09 5.45
N SER A 171 -26.78 12.16 6.24
CA SER A 171 -26.59 12.07 7.70
C SER A 171 -27.74 11.36 8.41
N MET A 172 -28.98 11.59 7.98
CA MET A 172 -30.17 10.92 8.53
C MET A 172 -30.11 9.41 8.34
N ILE A 173 -29.60 8.94 7.20
CA ILE A 173 -29.45 7.50 6.93
C ILE A 173 -28.38 6.88 7.83
N ARG A 174 -27.24 7.56 8.01
CA ARG A 174 -26.21 7.10 8.94
C ARG A 174 -26.75 6.98 10.37
N ALA A 175 -27.59 7.92 10.79
CA ALA A 175 -28.32 7.83 12.05
C ALA A 175 -29.29 6.63 12.07
N SER A 176 -30.12 6.44 11.03
CA SER A 176 -31.03 5.29 10.95
C SER A 176 -30.31 3.94 11.00
N LEU A 177 -29.15 3.81 10.33
CA LEU A 177 -28.33 2.59 10.39
C LEU A 177 -27.83 2.27 11.79
N ARG A 178 -27.58 3.30 12.60
CA ARG A 178 -27.15 3.17 14.00
C ARG A 178 -28.23 2.56 14.88
N TYR A 179 -29.48 2.93 14.63
CA TYR A 179 -30.64 2.48 15.41
C TYR A 179 -31.28 1.22 14.84
N ALA A 180 -31.00 0.88 13.59
CA ALA A 180 -31.50 -0.34 12.96
C ALA A 180 -30.82 -1.58 13.55
N GLU A 181 -31.64 -2.59 13.87
CA GLU A 181 -31.16 -3.89 14.28
C GLU A 181 -30.27 -4.49 13.18
N ASN A 182 -29.07 -4.94 13.53
CA ASN A 182 -28.07 -5.47 12.59
C ASN A 182 -27.63 -4.51 11.47
N GLY A 183 -27.88 -3.19 11.55
CA GLY A 183 -27.55 -2.24 10.47
C GLY A 183 -26.08 -2.27 10.06
N PHE A 184 -25.17 -1.95 10.98
CA PHE A 184 -23.73 -2.04 10.70
C PHE A 184 -23.22 -3.48 10.53
N LYS A 185 -23.83 -4.44 11.23
CA LYS A 185 -23.46 -5.87 11.08
C LYS A 185 -23.68 -6.34 9.64
N THR A 186 -24.75 -5.89 8.99
CA THR A 186 -25.08 -6.21 7.59
C THR A 186 -24.04 -5.63 6.63
N LEU A 187 -23.62 -4.37 6.82
CA LEU A 187 -22.55 -3.77 6.00
C LEU A 187 -21.23 -4.53 6.13
N LEU A 188 -20.85 -4.89 7.36
CA LEU A 188 -19.62 -5.64 7.61
C LEU A 188 -19.68 -7.08 7.09
N SER A 189 -20.84 -7.75 7.18
CA SER A 189 -20.99 -9.11 6.64
C SER A 189 -20.96 -9.13 5.12
N LEU A 190 -21.50 -8.11 4.46
CA LEU A 190 -21.40 -7.96 3.01
C LEU A 190 -19.94 -7.81 2.56
N LEU A 191 -19.13 -7.01 3.25
CA LEU A 191 -17.69 -6.87 2.97
C LEU A 191 -16.89 -8.16 3.18
N MET A 192 -17.43 -9.13 3.93
CA MET A 192 -16.78 -10.41 4.18
C MET A 192 -17.35 -11.55 3.32
N ASN A 193 -18.44 -11.30 2.58
CA ASN A 193 -19.09 -12.32 1.76
C ASN A 193 -18.42 -12.41 0.38
N PRO A 194 -17.83 -13.55 -0.01
CA PRO A 194 -17.22 -13.71 -1.33
C PRO A 194 -18.17 -13.45 -2.51
N CYS A 195 -19.47 -13.73 -2.34
CA CYS A 195 -20.49 -13.47 -3.36
C CYS A 195 -20.71 -11.97 -3.59
N ALA A 196 -20.39 -11.13 -2.60
CA ALA A 196 -20.53 -9.68 -2.67
C ALA A 196 -19.25 -8.97 -3.14
N LYS A 197 -18.19 -9.69 -3.53
CA LYS A 197 -16.87 -9.12 -3.89
C LYS A 197 -16.95 -7.98 -4.90
N HIS A 198 -17.83 -8.09 -5.88
CA HIS A 198 -18.05 -7.08 -6.92
C HIS A 198 -18.66 -5.77 -6.40
N PHE A 199 -19.24 -5.76 -5.19
CA PHE A 199 -19.74 -4.57 -4.50
C PHE A 199 -18.76 -3.99 -3.47
N HIS A 200 -17.59 -4.62 -3.25
CA HIS A 200 -16.64 -4.13 -2.23
C HIS A 200 -16.18 -2.69 -2.47
N PRO A 201 -15.91 -2.22 -3.71
CA PRO A 201 -15.59 -0.81 -3.95
C PRO A 201 -16.70 0.14 -3.47
N GLU A 202 -17.97 -0.15 -3.81
CA GLU A 202 -19.17 0.59 -3.44
C GLU A 202 -19.33 0.63 -1.92
N LEU A 203 -19.18 -0.52 -1.27
CA LEU A 203 -19.33 -0.70 0.18
C LEU A 203 -18.23 0.05 0.93
N LEU A 204 -16.98 -0.04 0.50
CA LEU A 204 -15.86 0.68 1.13
C LEU A 204 -15.99 2.19 0.94
N CYS A 205 -16.45 2.65 -0.23
CA CYS A 205 -16.78 4.05 -0.46
C CYS A 205 -17.93 4.53 0.44
N ALA A 206 -18.90 3.66 0.74
CA ALA A 206 -19.96 3.97 1.71
C ALA A 206 -19.41 4.05 3.15
N ILE A 207 -18.44 3.20 3.53
CA ILE A 207 -17.79 3.24 4.84
C ILE A 207 -17.05 4.57 5.06
N THR A 208 -16.42 5.16 4.04
CA THR A 208 -15.73 6.46 4.20
C THR A 208 -16.70 7.60 4.56
N GLN A 209 -17.99 7.48 4.26
CA GLN A 209 -19.01 8.47 4.65
C GLN A 209 -19.20 8.58 6.17
N PHE A 210 -18.67 7.64 6.95
CA PHE A 210 -18.74 7.62 8.41
C PHE A 210 -17.48 8.16 9.10
N ASN A 211 -16.46 8.58 8.34
CA ASN A 211 -15.18 9.06 8.89
C ASN A 211 -15.33 10.22 9.88
N TYR A 212 -16.38 11.04 9.73
CA TYR A 212 -16.70 12.18 10.60
C TYR A 212 -17.92 11.94 11.51
N ASP A 213 -18.44 10.71 11.55
CA ASP A 213 -19.56 10.30 12.40
C ASP A 213 -19.06 9.33 13.49
N GLU A 214 -18.36 9.88 14.48
CA GLU A 214 -17.66 9.12 15.54
C GLU A 214 -18.56 8.06 16.22
N PRO A 215 -19.81 8.34 16.64
CA PRO A 215 -20.64 7.32 17.28
C PRO A 215 -20.95 6.12 16.37
N SER A 216 -21.21 6.35 15.08
CA SER A 216 -21.45 5.26 14.11
C SER A 216 -20.18 4.48 13.85
N LEU A 217 -19.06 5.18 13.63
CA LEU A 217 -17.77 4.57 13.37
C LEU A 217 -17.34 3.67 14.54
N MET A 218 -17.52 4.14 15.78
CA MET A 218 -17.21 3.37 16.99
C MET A 218 -18.10 2.14 17.18
N LEU A 219 -19.37 2.18 16.75
CA LEU A 219 -20.23 1.00 16.73
C LEU A 219 -19.77 -0.02 15.68
N MET A 220 -19.33 0.43 14.50
CA MET A 220 -18.72 -0.46 13.50
C MET A 220 -17.41 -1.07 14.00
N VAL A 221 -16.57 -0.30 14.70
CA VAL A 221 -15.34 -0.80 15.32
C VAL A 221 -15.66 -1.91 16.34
N LYS A 222 -16.67 -1.72 17.20
CA LYS A 222 -17.16 -2.79 18.10
C LYS A 222 -17.66 -4.02 17.34
N GLY A 223 -18.24 -3.82 16.15
CA GLY A 223 -18.64 -4.88 15.22
C GLY A 223 -17.50 -5.54 14.44
N GLY A 224 -16.23 -5.12 14.62
CA GLY A 224 -15.07 -5.72 13.98
C GLY A 224 -14.56 -5.01 12.71
N LEU A 225 -14.97 -3.75 12.46
CA LEU A 225 -14.57 -2.99 11.26
C LEU A 225 -13.07 -3.03 10.97
N ILE A 226 -12.21 -2.84 11.99
CA ILE A 226 -10.75 -2.84 11.80
C ILE A 226 -10.29 -4.17 11.17
N ASN A 227 -10.74 -5.31 11.70
CA ASN A 227 -10.36 -6.63 11.16
C ASN A 227 -10.89 -6.85 9.75
N VAL A 228 -12.10 -6.38 9.45
CA VAL A 228 -12.67 -6.43 8.09
C VAL A 228 -11.81 -5.62 7.12
N LEU A 229 -11.46 -4.38 7.47
CA LEU A 229 -10.61 -3.51 6.66
C LEU A 229 -9.22 -4.12 6.43
N LEU A 230 -8.59 -4.69 7.46
CA LEU A 230 -7.29 -5.36 7.34
C LEU A 230 -7.36 -6.60 6.45
N THR A 231 -8.45 -7.37 6.54
CA THR A 231 -8.68 -8.54 5.68
C THR A 231 -8.80 -8.09 4.22
N GLN A 232 -9.61 -7.07 3.95
CA GLN A 232 -9.75 -6.52 2.60
C GLN A 232 -8.44 -5.93 2.06
N LEU A 233 -7.65 -5.25 2.90
CA LEU A 233 -6.35 -4.71 2.50
C LEU A 233 -5.36 -5.83 2.14
N ARG A 234 -5.36 -6.91 2.93
CA ARG A 234 -4.50 -8.08 2.68
C ARG A 234 -4.86 -8.78 1.37
N GLU A 235 -6.15 -9.02 1.13
CA GLU A 235 -6.61 -9.62 -0.13
C GLU A 235 -6.30 -8.72 -1.32
N HIS A 236 -6.53 -7.40 -1.21
CA HIS A 236 -6.11 -6.45 -2.23
C HIS A 236 -4.60 -6.50 -2.49
N THR A 237 -3.78 -6.58 -1.42
CA THR A 237 -2.31 -6.69 -1.52
C THR A 237 -1.88 -7.97 -2.23
N LYS A 238 -2.54 -9.10 -1.97
CA LYS A 238 -2.24 -10.36 -2.67
C LYS A 238 -2.59 -10.30 -4.16
N GLU A 239 -3.68 -9.63 -4.50
CA GLU A 239 -4.18 -9.57 -5.89
C GLU A 239 -3.41 -8.55 -6.76
N HIS A 240 -3.06 -7.40 -6.18
CA HIS A 240 -2.52 -6.26 -6.94
C HIS A 240 -1.07 -5.90 -6.56
N GLY A 241 -0.60 -6.39 -5.41
CA GLY A 241 0.73 -6.13 -4.91
C GLY A 241 1.80 -6.78 -5.78
N SER A 242 2.94 -6.12 -5.89
CA SER A 242 4.11 -6.69 -6.53
C SER A 242 5.36 -6.24 -5.82
N ILE A 243 6.20 -7.21 -5.47
CA ILE A 243 7.54 -6.93 -4.97
C ILE A 243 8.32 -6.17 -6.04
N HIS A 244 8.95 -5.06 -5.64
CA HIS A 244 9.80 -4.32 -6.56
C HIS A 244 11.01 -5.17 -6.97
N THR A 245 11.35 -5.11 -8.25
CA THR A 245 12.57 -5.71 -8.80
C THR A 245 13.68 -4.66 -8.79
N GLU A 246 14.93 -5.11 -8.79
CA GLU A 246 16.12 -4.25 -8.83
C GLU A 246 16.02 -3.26 -10.01
N ARG A 247 15.60 -2.03 -9.69
CA ARG A 247 15.44 -0.94 -10.66
C ARG A 247 16.35 0.19 -10.23
N VAL A 248 17.40 0.40 -11.02
CA VAL A 248 18.12 1.67 -11.08
C VAL A 248 17.11 2.74 -11.45
N ALA A 249 17.13 3.88 -10.74
CA ALA A 249 16.16 4.97 -10.90
C ALA A 249 15.89 5.28 -12.38
N PRO A 250 14.65 5.66 -12.77
CA PRO A 250 14.43 6.24 -14.08
C PRO A 250 15.34 7.47 -14.18
N ARG A 251 16.38 7.41 -15.03
CA ARG A 251 17.12 8.62 -15.39
C ARG A 251 16.09 9.55 -16.00
N GLU A 252 15.71 10.61 -15.27
CA GLU A 252 15.12 11.78 -15.90
C GLU A 252 16.13 12.23 -16.95
N ARG A 253 15.86 11.93 -18.22
CA ARG A 253 16.57 12.54 -19.34
C ARG A 253 16.12 13.98 -19.40
N THR A 254 16.70 14.83 -18.56
CA THR A 254 16.83 16.26 -18.85
C THR A 254 17.84 16.40 -19.97
N GLN A 255 17.39 16.15 -21.21
CA GLN A 255 18.13 16.53 -22.41
C GLN A 255 17.48 17.79 -23.00
N GLY A 256 18.13 18.93 -22.72
CA GLY A 256 18.25 20.05 -23.65
C GLY A 256 17.04 20.94 -23.88
N ALA A 257 16.62 21.70 -22.86
CA ALA A 257 15.93 22.96 -23.13
C ALA A 257 17.00 24.02 -23.48
N VAL A 258 17.16 24.29 -24.78
CA VAL A 258 17.87 25.46 -25.30
C VAL A 258 17.09 26.72 -24.86
N PRO A 259 17.74 27.77 -24.34
CA PRO A 259 17.05 28.97 -23.90
C PRO A 259 16.55 29.77 -25.12
N PRO A 260 15.27 30.19 -25.17
CA PRO A 260 14.79 31.01 -26.28
C PRO A 260 15.23 32.47 -26.07
N GLN A 261 15.94 33.02 -27.06
CA GLN A 261 16.13 34.47 -27.21
C GLN A 261 15.16 35.04 -28.29
N PRO A 262 14.87 36.35 -28.25
CA PRO A 262 13.54 36.90 -28.53
C PRO A 262 13.40 37.61 -29.90
N HIS A 263 12.18 38.12 -30.16
CA HIS A 263 11.72 39.07 -31.21
C HIS A 263 11.19 38.38 -32.50
N SER A 264 10.00 38.62 -33.08
CA SER A 264 9.05 39.78 -33.12
C SER A 264 7.58 39.30 -33.51
N PRO A 265 6.57 40.16 -33.87
CA PRO A 265 5.23 40.26 -33.26
C PRO A 265 4.06 39.67 -34.12
N PRO A 266 2.76 39.77 -33.73
CA PRO A 266 1.72 38.81 -34.10
C PRO A 266 0.99 39.14 -35.42
N ALA A 267 0.70 38.11 -36.22
CA ALA A 267 -0.21 38.20 -37.37
C ALA A 267 -1.61 37.68 -36.99
N GLN A 268 -2.50 38.66 -36.83
CA GLN A 268 -3.93 38.72 -37.11
C GLN A 268 -4.74 37.43 -37.38
N TYR A 269 -5.82 37.32 -36.59
CA TYR A 269 -7.08 36.64 -36.85
C TYR A 269 -7.47 36.51 -38.33
N GLN A 270 -7.77 35.28 -38.76
CA GLN A 270 -8.67 35.04 -39.89
C GLN A 270 -9.68 33.94 -39.54
N PHE A 271 -10.92 34.38 -39.32
CA PHE A 271 -12.13 33.59 -39.43
C PHE A 271 -12.31 33.12 -40.89
N SER A 272 -12.95 31.95 -41.06
CA SER A 272 -13.58 31.60 -42.33
C SER A 272 -14.99 31.03 -42.10
N PRO A 273 -15.97 31.29 -42.99
CA PRO A 273 -17.41 31.27 -42.73
C PRO A 273 -18.13 30.03 -43.35
N PRO A 274 -19.45 29.86 -43.11
CA PRO A 274 -20.21 28.68 -43.53
C PRO A 274 -20.82 28.83 -44.94
N ARG A 275 -21.04 27.71 -45.64
CA ARG A 275 -21.84 27.59 -46.88
C ARG A 275 -22.78 26.38 -46.71
N SER A 276 -24.10 26.52 -46.59
CA SER A 276 -25.16 26.97 -47.53
C SER A 276 -25.77 25.82 -48.36
N LEU A 277 -27.10 25.71 -48.26
CA LEU A 277 -28.05 24.69 -48.72
C LEU A 277 -28.25 24.56 -50.25
N SER A 278 -28.77 23.38 -50.65
CA SER A 278 -29.88 23.07 -51.61
C SER A 278 -29.50 22.02 -52.69
N PRO A 279 -30.44 21.34 -53.40
CA PRO A 279 -31.73 20.70 -53.04
C PRO A 279 -31.83 19.23 -53.60
N PRO A 280 -32.98 18.51 -53.50
CA PRO A 280 -33.11 17.10 -53.93
C PRO A 280 -33.75 16.92 -55.31
N ASP A 281 -33.31 15.88 -56.04
CA ASP A 281 -33.95 15.38 -57.27
C ASP A 281 -35.02 14.31 -56.97
N SER A 282 -36.10 14.31 -57.74
CA SER A 282 -37.18 13.31 -57.79
C SER A 282 -37.15 12.57 -59.16
N PRO A 283 -38.11 11.68 -59.50
CA PRO A 283 -38.23 10.24 -59.19
C PRO A 283 -38.24 9.35 -60.48
N PRO A 284 -38.51 8.03 -60.39
CA PRO A 284 -39.65 7.46 -61.15
C PRO A 284 -40.46 6.41 -60.36
N ALA A 285 -41.80 6.49 -60.38
CA ALA A 285 -42.77 5.77 -61.26
C ALA A 285 -42.94 4.27 -60.88
N LEU A 286 -44.03 3.93 -60.18
CA LEU A 286 -45.31 3.40 -60.68
C LEU A 286 -45.27 1.93 -61.15
N SER A 287 -45.98 1.08 -60.42
CA SER A 287 -46.90 0.11 -61.03
C SER A 287 -48.02 -0.25 -60.03
N ASP A 288 -49.24 -0.10 -60.52
CA ASP A 288 -50.54 -0.42 -59.93
C ASP A 288 -50.65 -1.89 -59.50
N ASP A 289 -51.44 -2.19 -58.47
CA ASP A 289 -52.77 -2.79 -58.68
C ASP A 289 -53.54 -3.06 -57.38
N LEU A 290 -54.76 -2.51 -57.38
CA LEU A 290 -56.03 -3.12 -57.04
C LEU A 290 -56.51 -3.23 -55.57
N GLU A 291 -57.53 -2.41 -55.31
CA GLU A 291 -58.53 -2.50 -54.26
C GLU A 291 -59.24 -3.87 -54.23
N THR A 292 -59.53 -4.39 -53.03
CA THR A 292 -60.89 -4.81 -52.56
C THR A 292 -60.78 -5.81 -51.41
N ALA A 293 -61.02 -5.32 -50.18
CA ALA A 293 -61.66 -6.00 -49.05
C ALA A 293 -61.45 -5.09 -47.82
N GLY A 294 -62.40 -4.32 -47.31
CA GLY A 294 -63.83 -4.58 -47.28
C GLY A 294 -64.15 -5.45 -46.07
N LEU A 295 -64.18 -4.81 -44.90
CA LEU A 295 -64.86 -5.24 -43.67
C LEU A 295 -64.35 -6.53 -43.02
N LEU A 296 -63.73 -6.35 -41.84
CA LEU A 296 -63.86 -7.14 -40.61
C LEU A 296 -62.54 -7.01 -39.85
N PHE A 297 -62.48 -6.22 -38.77
CA PHE A 297 -61.73 -6.58 -37.57
C PHE A 297 -62.14 -5.65 -36.41
N SER A 298 -63.08 -6.16 -35.61
CA SER A 298 -63.34 -5.68 -34.26
C SER A 298 -62.13 -6.06 -33.39
N PRO A 299 -61.48 -5.15 -32.66
CA PRO A 299 -60.44 -5.55 -31.74
C PRO A 299 -61.11 -6.18 -30.52
N LYS A 300 -61.10 -7.51 -30.44
CA LYS A 300 -61.27 -8.18 -29.15
C LYS A 300 -59.98 -7.95 -28.37
N CYS A 301 -60.11 -7.39 -27.17
CA CYS A 301 -59.04 -7.38 -26.18
C CYS A 301 -58.68 -8.84 -25.88
N ASP A 302 -57.46 -9.24 -26.24
CA ASP A 302 -56.87 -10.44 -25.69
C ASP A 302 -56.34 -10.08 -24.28
N PRO A 303 -56.87 -10.64 -23.19
CA PRO A 303 -56.33 -10.42 -21.85
C PRO A 303 -55.03 -11.20 -21.61
N SER A 304 -54.59 -12.01 -22.59
CA SER A 304 -53.41 -12.86 -22.48
C SER A 304 -52.26 -12.41 -23.36
N ASP A 305 -51.74 -11.20 -23.10
CA ASP A 305 -50.33 -10.94 -23.39
C ASP A 305 -49.50 -11.76 -22.40
N ASN A 306 -49.29 -13.04 -22.75
CA ASN A 306 -48.04 -13.73 -22.50
C ASN A 306 -46.95 -13.00 -23.29
N GLU A 307 -46.66 -11.76 -22.89
CA GLU A 307 -45.35 -11.17 -23.10
C GLU A 307 -44.42 -12.07 -22.30
N ASP A 308 -43.84 -13.05 -23.00
CA ASP A 308 -42.70 -13.81 -22.54
C ASP A 308 -41.76 -12.80 -21.91
N TYR A 309 -41.72 -12.89 -20.59
CA TYR A 309 -40.76 -12.22 -19.76
C TYR A 309 -39.41 -12.70 -20.29
N VAL A 310 -38.77 -11.91 -21.17
CA VAL A 310 -37.32 -11.83 -21.15
C VAL A 310 -37.07 -11.40 -19.73
N PRO A 311 -36.53 -12.29 -18.88
CA PRO A 311 -36.23 -11.86 -17.56
C PRO A 311 -35.34 -10.63 -17.71
N LEU A 312 -35.54 -9.65 -16.83
CA LEU A 312 -34.35 -8.93 -16.37
C LEU A 312 -33.53 -9.97 -15.59
N THR A 313 -33.04 -11.00 -16.29
CA THR A 313 -31.94 -11.82 -15.86
C THR A 313 -30.77 -10.83 -15.78
N PRO A 314 -29.82 -11.09 -14.89
CA PRO A 314 -28.52 -10.40 -14.85
C PRO A 314 -27.76 -10.32 -16.20
N SER A 315 -28.27 -10.93 -17.27
CA SER A 315 -27.65 -11.09 -18.57
C SER A 315 -28.07 -10.07 -19.64
N SER A 316 -29.05 -9.19 -19.40
CA SER A 316 -29.22 -8.03 -20.29
C SER A 316 -28.09 -7.04 -20.00
N SER A 317 -27.10 -7.03 -20.88
CA SER A 317 -25.92 -6.18 -20.82
C SER A 317 -26.24 -4.72 -20.50
N THR A 318 -27.43 -4.21 -20.83
CA THR A 318 -27.82 -2.81 -20.56
C THR A 318 -28.16 -2.47 -19.11
N SER A 319 -28.73 -3.38 -18.30
CA SER A 319 -29.05 -3.12 -16.88
C SER A 319 -27.82 -3.33 -15.98
N PHE A 320 -27.03 -4.36 -16.26
CA PHE A 320 -25.75 -4.60 -15.59
C PHE A 320 -24.67 -3.60 -16.01
N SER A 321 -24.57 -3.19 -17.30
CA SER A 321 -23.62 -2.14 -17.73
C SER A 321 -23.85 -0.80 -17.03
N ARG A 322 -25.05 -0.52 -16.51
CA ARG A 322 -25.29 0.72 -15.72
C ARG A 322 -24.93 0.58 -14.25
N LEU A 323 -24.93 -0.62 -13.67
CA LEU A 323 -24.24 -0.88 -12.39
C LEU A 323 -22.73 -0.70 -12.57
N TYR A 324 -22.16 -1.06 -13.72
CA TYR A 324 -20.78 -0.71 -14.07
C TYR A 324 -20.57 0.80 -14.33
N SER A 325 -21.60 1.53 -14.79
CA SER A 325 -21.59 2.99 -14.89
C SER A 325 -21.56 3.70 -13.52
N PHE A 326 -21.76 2.99 -12.41
CA PHE A 326 -21.42 3.46 -11.06
C PHE A 326 -19.94 3.86 -10.99
N GLY A 327 -19.05 3.06 -11.58
CA GLY A 327 -17.62 3.37 -11.70
C GLY A 327 -17.36 4.65 -12.50
N ASP A 328 -18.10 4.88 -13.59
CA ASP A 328 -17.95 6.07 -14.43
C ASP A 328 -18.57 7.35 -13.82
N LYS A 329 -19.68 7.26 -13.09
CA LYS A 329 -20.30 8.43 -12.43
C LYS A 329 -19.67 8.78 -11.09
N LEU A 330 -18.94 7.87 -10.46
CA LEU A 330 -17.95 8.20 -9.43
C LEU A 330 -16.67 8.78 -10.03
N SER A 331 -16.41 8.59 -11.32
CA SER A 331 -15.20 9.10 -11.99
C SER A 331 -15.16 10.64 -12.08
N GLU A 332 -16.32 11.33 -12.06
CA GLU A 332 -16.35 12.80 -11.92
C GLU A 332 -15.80 13.28 -10.56
N ASN A 333 -15.75 12.40 -9.54
CA ASN A 333 -15.12 12.66 -8.23
C ASN A 333 -13.82 11.87 -8.00
N GLY A 334 -13.25 11.25 -9.04
CA GLY A 334 -12.01 10.49 -8.98
C GLY A 334 -12.19 9.08 -8.41
N PHE A 335 -11.76 8.07 -9.17
CA PHE A 335 -11.65 6.71 -8.67
C PHE A 335 -10.65 6.66 -7.51
N THR A 336 -11.13 6.63 -6.28
CA THR A 336 -10.35 6.19 -5.13
C THR A 336 -10.32 4.66 -5.17
N GLY A 337 -9.12 4.08 -5.33
CA GLY A 337 -8.98 2.63 -5.27
C GLY A 337 -9.54 2.06 -3.96
N VAL A 338 -9.97 0.80 -3.99
CA VAL A 338 -10.43 0.01 -2.83
C VAL A 338 -9.49 0.20 -1.62
N ASP A 339 -8.18 0.14 -1.88
CA ASP A 339 -7.12 0.36 -0.90
C ASP A 339 -7.09 1.81 -0.36
N SER A 340 -7.36 2.81 -1.18
CA SER A 340 -7.48 4.22 -0.74
C SER A 340 -8.62 4.40 0.26
N CYS A 341 -9.80 3.80 0.02
CA CYS A 341 -10.92 3.87 0.97
C CYS A 341 -10.55 3.21 2.31
N ILE A 342 -9.93 2.03 2.26
CA ILE A 342 -9.49 1.31 3.45
C ILE A 342 -8.49 2.14 4.26
N LEU A 343 -7.44 2.65 3.61
CA LEU A 343 -6.41 3.44 4.27
C LEU A 343 -6.94 4.76 4.82
N GLU A 344 -7.90 5.38 4.13
CA GLU A 344 -8.54 6.60 4.61
C GLU A 344 -9.31 6.37 5.91
N THR A 345 -10.12 5.31 5.96
CA THR A 345 -10.84 4.94 7.20
C THR A 345 -9.88 4.49 8.30
N LEU A 346 -8.87 3.66 7.99
CA LEU A 346 -7.85 3.27 8.98
C LEU A 346 -7.09 4.47 9.53
N CYS A 347 -6.66 5.40 8.66
CA CYS A 347 -6.00 6.63 9.08
C CYS A 347 -6.93 7.46 9.99
N GLN A 348 -8.21 7.59 9.65
CA GLN A 348 -9.17 8.32 10.47
C GLN A 348 -9.40 7.68 11.84
N LEU A 349 -9.37 6.35 11.93
CA LEU A 349 -9.46 5.61 13.18
C LEU A 349 -8.25 5.84 14.10
N THR A 350 -7.10 6.27 13.58
CA THR A 350 -5.93 6.62 14.42
C THR A 350 -6.10 7.94 15.18
N TYR A 351 -7.01 8.83 14.74
CA TYR A 351 -7.27 10.13 15.35
C TYR A 351 -8.36 10.12 16.43
N GLN A 352 -8.89 8.94 16.78
CA GLN A 352 -9.93 8.84 17.80
C GLN A 352 -9.37 9.18 19.19
N ARG A 353 -10.18 9.82 20.03
CA ARG A 353 -9.77 10.25 21.38
C ARG A 353 -9.41 9.07 22.29
N THR A 354 -10.12 7.96 22.13
CA THR A 354 -9.85 6.73 22.86
C THR A 354 -9.04 5.77 22.00
N PRO A 355 -7.89 5.27 22.49
CA PRO A 355 -7.07 4.33 21.74
C PRO A 355 -7.82 3.02 21.47
N LEU A 356 -7.83 2.61 20.21
CA LEU A 356 -8.43 1.38 19.71
C LEU A 356 -7.37 0.27 19.71
N ARG A 357 -7.47 -0.66 20.67
CA ARG A 357 -6.48 -1.75 20.86
C ARG A 357 -6.13 -2.51 19.57
N ALA A 358 -7.13 -2.76 18.72
CA ALA A 358 -6.92 -3.48 17.45
C ALA A 358 -5.99 -2.74 16.47
N LEU A 359 -5.86 -1.41 16.54
CA LEU A 359 -4.90 -0.68 15.70
C LEU A 359 -3.45 -0.89 16.15
N GLY A 360 -3.23 -1.12 17.44
CA GLY A 360 -1.91 -1.37 18.01
C GLY A 360 -1.42 -2.82 17.87
N SER A 361 -2.21 -3.71 17.26
CA SER A 361 -1.87 -5.12 17.10
C SER A 361 -0.85 -5.34 15.98
N ARG A 362 -0.11 -6.44 16.10
CA ARG A 362 0.81 -6.95 15.09
C ARG A 362 0.12 -7.22 13.78
N THR A 363 -1.12 -7.72 13.82
CA THR A 363 -1.91 -7.94 12.61
C THR A 363 -2.09 -6.64 11.81
N THR A 364 -2.33 -5.50 12.49
CA THR A 364 -2.44 -4.20 11.83
C THR A 364 -1.09 -3.76 11.26
N VAL A 365 -0.04 -3.81 12.07
CA VAL A 365 1.31 -3.39 11.66
C VAL A 365 1.82 -4.23 10.49
N ASP A 366 1.78 -5.56 10.59
CA ASP A 366 2.24 -6.47 9.54
C ASP A 366 1.43 -6.25 8.25
N THR A 367 0.11 -6.07 8.32
CA THR A 367 -0.71 -5.80 7.12
C THR A 367 -0.30 -4.49 6.44
N LEU A 368 -0.06 -3.42 7.22
CA LEU A 368 0.41 -2.14 6.67
C LEU A 368 1.82 -2.27 6.06
N LEU A 369 2.74 -2.98 6.72
CA LEU A 369 4.11 -3.19 6.23
C LEU A 369 4.12 -4.02 4.94
N GLU A 370 3.38 -5.14 4.91
CA GLU A 370 3.23 -5.99 3.72
C GLU A 370 2.66 -5.20 2.54
N TYR A 371 1.62 -4.40 2.79
CA TYR A 371 1.04 -3.51 1.77
C TYR A 371 2.05 -2.47 1.27
N MET A 372 2.76 -1.79 2.18
CA MET A 372 3.77 -0.76 1.84
C MET A 372 4.92 -1.30 0.98
N VAL A 373 5.40 -2.51 1.26
CA VAL A 373 6.49 -3.15 0.49
C VAL A 373 6.00 -3.65 -0.87
N SER A 374 4.71 -3.97 -0.99
CA SER A 374 4.09 -4.49 -2.22
C SER A 374 3.55 -3.40 -3.15
N LEU A 375 3.57 -2.14 -2.72
CA LEU A 375 3.06 -1.01 -3.50
C LEU A 375 4.02 -0.62 -4.62
N ARG A 376 3.47 -0.45 -5.83
CA ARG A 376 4.22 0.11 -6.96
C ARG A 376 4.35 1.63 -6.81
N TYR A 377 5.58 2.08 -6.61
CA TYR A 377 5.93 3.50 -6.63
C TYR A 377 6.46 3.91 -8.01
N PRO A 378 6.12 5.11 -8.54
CA PRO A 378 5.33 6.19 -7.95
C PRO A 378 3.82 6.13 -8.17
N GLN A 379 3.29 5.09 -8.84
CA GLN A 379 1.87 5.06 -9.25
C GLN A 379 0.91 5.24 -8.08
N HIS A 380 1.22 4.63 -6.93
CA HIS A 380 0.37 4.68 -5.73
C HIS A 380 0.95 5.56 -4.60
N ARG A 381 1.63 6.65 -4.95
CA ARG A 381 2.28 7.56 -3.98
C ARG A 381 1.33 8.05 -2.88
N GLN A 382 0.10 8.43 -3.20
CA GLN A 382 -0.84 8.94 -2.21
C GLN A 382 -1.22 7.87 -1.17
N ASN A 383 -1.46 6.64 -1.63
CA ASN A 383 -1.78 5.52 -0.74
C ASN A 383 -0.58 5.12 0.12
N PHE A 384 0.64 5.15 -0.43
CA PHE A 384 1.86 4.98 0.35
C PHE A 384 1.96 6.02 1.48
N VAL A 385 1.71 7.30 1.18
CA VAL A 385 1.72 8.38 2.19
C VAL A 385 0.63 8.17 3.25
N LYS A 386 -0.59 7.75 2.87
CA LYS A 386 -1.66 7.42 3.82
C LYS A 386 -1.25 6.26 4.73
N ALA A 387 -0.71 5.17 4.18
CA ALA A 387 -0.24 4.02 4.95
C ALA A 387 0.89 4.41 5.93
N THR A 388 1.89 5.18 5.48
CA THR A 388 2.96 5.68 6.35
C THR A 388 2.40 6.57 7.47
N LYS A 389 1.44 7.45 7.17
CA LYS A 389 0.79 8.29 8.19
C LYS A 389 0.02 7.44 9.21
N THR A 390 -0.77 6.47 8.75
CA THR A 390 -1.49 5.55 9.64
C THR A 390 -0.52 4.79 10.55
N LEU A 391 0.55 4.22 9.99
CA LEU A 391 1.57 3.52 10.78
C LEU A 391 2.28 4.45 11.76
N SER A 392 2.63 5.67 11.34
CA SER A 392 3.27 6.69 12.20
C SER A 392 2.36 7.09 13.36
N SER A 393 1.06 7.29 13.11
CA SER A 393 0.07 7.59 14.15
C SER A 393 -0.13 6.42 15.12
N ILE A 394 0.01 5.17 14.66
CA ILE A 394 -0.02 3.99 15.55
C ILE A 394 1.22 3.97 16.45
N VAL A 395 2.42 4.10 15.89
CA VAL A 395 3.67 3.98 16.68
C VAL A 395 3.93 5.14 17.65
N THR A 396 3.36 6.33 17.37
CA THR A 396 3.43 7.50 18.28
C THR A 396 2.41 7.43 19.42
N CYS A 397 1.43 6.53 19.35
CA CYS A 397 0.45 6.36 20.42
C CYS A 397 1.06 5.58 21.60
N LYS A 398 1.30 6.29 22.71
CA LYS A 398 1.88 5.71 23.95
C LYS A 398 1.09 4.51 24.49
N HIS A 399 -0.23 4.46 24.27
CA HIS A 399 -1.08 3.35 24.71
C HIS A 399 -0.83 2.04 23.97
N TYR A 400 -0.25 2.10 22.76
CA TYR A 400 0.08 0.91 21.99
C TYR A 400 1.51 0.43 22.23
N PHE A 401 2.37 1.27 22.83
CA PHE A 401 3.81 0.98 22.96
C PHE A 401 4.11 -0.41 23.57
N ASN A 402 3.43 -0.76 24.67
CA ASN A 402 3.63 -2.05 25.33
C ASN A 402 3.31 -3.23 24.40
N ASN A 403 2.23 -3.13 23.64
CA ASN A 403 1.81 -4.15 22.68
C ASN A 403 2.75 -4.21 21.47
N LEU A 404 3.15 -3.05 20.94
CA LEU A 404 4.11 -2.95 19.84
C LEU A 404 5.47 -3.57 20.20
N LEU A 405 5.91 -3.39 21.44
CA LEU A 405 7.15 -3.98 21.95
C LEU A 405 7.01 -5.49 22.19
N GLU A 406 5.89 -5.93 22.75
CA GLU A 406 5.61 -7.35 23.03
C GLU A 406 5.51 -8.17 21.75
N GLU A 407 4.83 -7.65 20.73
CA GLU A 407 4.59 -8.38 19.48
C GLU A 407 5.71 -8.19 18.43
N GLU A 408 6.89 -7.71 18.84
CA GLU A 408 8.08 -7.52 18.00
C GLU A 408 7.91 -6.53 16.83
N CYS A 409 6.98 -5.58 16.91
CA CYS A 409 6.69 -4.64 15.82
C CYS A 409 7.92 -3.80 15.41
N VAL A 410 8.79 -3.46 16.37
CA VAL A 410 10.07 -2.75 16.10
C VAL A 410 10.95 -3.56 15.14
N LEU A 411 11.07 -4.87 15.39
CA LEU A 411 11.87 -5.77 14.58
C LEU A 411 11.21 -6.03 13.22
N ALA A 412 9.87 -6.07 13.16
CA ALA A 412 9.13 -6.18 11.91
C ALA A 412 9.34 -4.96 11.00
N ILE A 413 9.30 -3.75 11.54
CA ILE A 413 9.58 -2.51 10.80
C ILE A 413 11.01 -2.51 10.27
N ASP A 414 12.00 -2.87 11.10
CA ASP A 414 13.39 -3.00 10.67
C ASP A 414 13.52 -4.02 9.52
N ARG A 415 12.95 -5.22 9.70
CA ARG A 415 13.07 -6.32 8.73
C ARG A 415 12.46 -5.98 7.38
N LEU A 416 11.27 -5.37 7.35
CA LEU A 416 10.52 -5.16 6.12
C LEU A 416 10.85 -3.84 5.42
N LEU A 417 11.20 -2.78 6.17
CA LEU A 417 11.45 -1.46 5.59
C LEU A 417 12.94 -1.08 5.59
N CYS A 418 13.68 -1.36 6.66
CA CYS A 418 15.05 -0.86 6.81
C CYS A 418 16.11 -1.71 6.07
N ARG A 419 15.85 -3.00 5.88
CA ARG A 419 16.80 -3.93 5.25
C ARG A 419 16.69 -3.88 3.72
N PRO A 420 17.74 -3.47 3.00
CA PRO A 420 17.71 -3.48 1.55
C PRO A 420 17.67 -4.91 1.03
N ARG A 421 16.81 -5.17 0.04
CA ARG A 421 16.71 -6.48 -0.63
C ARG A 421 17.66 -6.61 -1.83
N HIS A 422 18.10 -5.48 -2.37
CA HIS A 422 18.96 -5.40 -3.53
C HIS A 422 20.10 -4.41 -3.25
N PRO A 423 21.33 -4.66 -3.73
CA PRO A 423 22.38 -3.66 -3.72
C PRO A 423 21.98 -2.46 -4.59
N ASP A 424 22.33 -1.24 -4.16
CA ASP A 424 22.15 0.00 -4.93
C ASP A 424 20.75 0.25 -5.53
N CYS A 425 19.69 -0.24 -4.88
CA CYS A 425 18.32 -0.04 -5.33
C CYS A 425 17.68 1.22 -4.72
N TRP A 426 17.18 2.10 -5.57
CA TRP A 426 16.50 3.34 -5.17
C TRP A 426 15.26 3.06 -4.30
N GLU A 427 14.47 2.05 -4.66
CA GLU A 427 13.25 1.72 -3.91
C GLU A 427 13.56 1.11 -2.55
N CYS A 428 14.61 0.28 -2.44
CA CYS A 428 15.14 -0.18 -1.16
C CYS A 428 15.61 0.99 -0.30
N SER A 429 16.30 1.99 -0.87
CA SER A 429 16.71 3.18 -0.11
C SER A 429 15.50 3.98 0.37
N ARG A 430 14.49 4.20 -0.48
CA ARG A 430 13.26 4.91 -0.11
C ARG A 430 12.50 4.20 1.02
N LEU A 431 12.33 2.87 0.92
CA LEU A 431 11.70 2.08 1.98
C LEU A 431 12.51 2.17 3.27
N ARG A 432 13.85 2.11 3.18
CA ARG A 432 14.75 2.27 4.33
C ARG A 432 14.62 3.62 5.00
N ASP A 433 14.56 4.70 4.22
CA ASP A 433 14.37 6.05 4.75
C ASP A 433 13.00 6.19 5.44
N THR A 434 11.96 5.55 4.87
CA THR A 434 10.62 5.49 5.48
C THR A 434 10.63 4.67 6.79
N GLY A 435 11.29 3.51 6.80
CA GLY A 435 11.42 2.66 7.99
C GLY A 435 12.17 3.37 9.11
N ARG A 436 13.27 4.05 8.79
CA ARG A 436 14.03 4.89 9.74
C ARG A 436 13.16 6.01 10.31
N TYR A 437 12.38 6.69 9.48
CA TYR A 437 11.43 7.70 9.93
C TYR A 437 10.39 7.13 10.90
N VAL A 438 9.77 6.00 10.58
CA VAL A 438 8.77 5.35 11.46
C VAL A 438 9.40 4.90 12.79
N LEU A 439 10.61 4.33 12.77
CA LEU A 439 11.34 3.96 13.98
C LEU A 439 11.72 5.19 14.82
N GLN A 440 12.03 6.32 14.20
CA GLN A 440 12.27 7.58 14.89
C GLN A 440 11.00 8.14 15.54
N GLU A 441 9.84 8.02 14.91
CA GLU A 441 8.55 8.37 15.53
C GLU A 441 8.24 7.45 16.72
N LEU A 442 8.47 6.13 16.57
CA LEU A 442 8.32 5.16 17.66
C LEU A 442 9.29 5.44 18.83
N ALA A 443 10.50 5.95 18.53
CA ALA A 443 11.49 6.36 19.51
C ALA A 443 10.96 7.46 20.46
N GLY A 444 10.01 8.29 20.02
CA GLY A 444 9.34 9.27 20.89
C GLY A 444 8.50 8.60 21.99
N SER A 445 7.81 7.50 21.68
CA SER A 445 7.10 6.68 22.66
C SER A 445 8.05 5.91 23.56
N ALA A 446 9.09 5.30 22.96
CA ALA A 446 10.08 4.50 23.66
C ALA A 446 10.89 5.30 24.70
N GLN A 447 11.30 6.52 24.36
CA GLN A 447 12.10 7.40 25.24
C GLN A 447 11.23 8.28 26.16
N SER A 448 9.93 8.00 26.24
CA SER A 448 9.06 8.63 27.24
C SER A 448 9.24 7.94 28.60
N GLY A 449 8.86 8.60 29.71
CA GLY A 449 8.94 7.97 31.04
C GLY A 449 8.17 6.65 31.16
N LEU A 450 7.08 6.48 30.42
CA LEU A 450 6.37 5.19 30.31
C LEU A 450 7.23 4.15 29.60
N GLY A 451 7.81 4.52 28.45
CA GLY A 451 8.62 3.61 27.64
C GLY A 451 9.90 3.17 28.33
N GLU A 452 10.58 4.10 29.01
CA GLU A 452 11.75 3.81 29.84
C GLU A 452 11.40 2.85 30.98
N GLY A 453 10.31 3.11 31.70
CA GLY A 453 9.85 2.25 32.80
C GLY A 453 9.49 0.85 32.32
N GLU A 454 8.78 0.72 31.21
CA GLU A 454 8.39 -0.57 30.63
C GLU A 454 9.60 -1.37 30.15
N MET A 455 10.51 -0.75 29.40
CA MET A 455 11.73 -1.42 28.92
C MET A 455 12.61 -1.86 30.09
N THR A 456 12.77 -1.00 31.10
CA THR A 456 13.49 -1.32 32.34
C THR A 456 12.87 -2.50 33.06
N TYR A 457 11.54 -2.50 33.22
CA TYR A 457 10.81 -3.58 33.87
C TYR A 457 11.01 -4.92 33.14
N ARG A 458 10.89 -4.94 31.82
CA ARG A 458 11.08 -6.17 31.00
C ARG A 458 12.52 -6.69 31.03
N LEU A 459 13.49 -5.80 31.21
CA LEU A 459 14.91 -6.13 31.31
C LEU A 459 15.37 -6.46 32.74
N ALA A 460 14.57 -6.18 33.76
CA ALA A 460 14.94 -6.36 35.17
C ALA A 460 15.02 -7.84 35.59
N SER A 461 14.35 -8.76 34.87
CA SER A 461 14.40 -10.19 35.18
C SER A 461 15.81 -10.74 35.04
N SER A 462 16.26 -11.51 36.03
CA SER A 462 17.57 -12.15 36.04
C SER A 462 17.70 -13.30 35.03
N SER A 463 16.57 -13.89 34.63
CA SER A 463 16.47 -14.88 33.55
C SER A 463 16.10 -14.22 32.22
N GLN A 464 16.65 -14.75 31.11
CA GLN A 464 16.26 -14.33 29.76
C GLN A 464 14.86 -14.85 29.46
N THR A 465 13.90 -13.94 29.36
CA THR A 465 12.54 -14.23 28.89
C THR A 465 12.42 -13.82 27.42
N PRO A 466 11.47 -14.36 26.65
CA PRO A 466 11.23 -13.90 25.28
C PRO A 466 11.04 -12.38 25.20
N LEU A 467 10.32 -11.79 26.16
CA LEU A 467 10.11 -10.34 26.25
C LEU A 467 11.39 -9.56 26.54
N SER A 468 12.29 -10.06 27.38
CA SER A 468 13.56 -9.39 27.66
C SER A 468 14.51 -9.45 26.47
N ILE A 469 14.49 -10.54 25.70
CA ILE A 469 15.22 -10.68 24.43
C ILE A 469 14.67 -9.69 23.40
N THR A 470 13.36 -9.68 23.18
CA THR A 470 12.72 -8.75 22.23
C THR A 470 12.97 -7.29 22.60
N THR A 471 12.93 -6.97 23.89
CA THR A 471 13.23 -5.61 24.39
C THR A 471 14.69 -5.26 24.13
N ALA A 472 15.64 -6.14 24.48
CA ALA A 472 17.07 -5.92 24.26
C ALA A 472 17.40 -5.74 22.76
N LEU A 473 16.79 -6.54 21.89
CA LEU A 473 16.91 -6.40 20.44
C LEU A 473 16.33 -5.07 19.94
N SER A 474 15.26 -4.57 20.56
CA SER A 474 14.58 -3.33 20.14
C SER A 474 15.30 -2.06 20.58
N VAL A 475 15.98 -2.06 21.74
CA VAL A 475 16.65 -0.87 22.32
C VAL A 475 17.53 -0.12 21.31
N PRO A 476 18.45 -0.76 20.57
CA PRO A 476 19.30 -0.05 19.59
C PRO A 476 18.56 0.66 18.45
N HIS A 477 17.37 0.18 18.11
CA HIS A 477 16.56 0.75 17.03
C HIS A 477 15.89 2.05 17.48
N VAL A 478 15.48 2.14 18.75
CA VAL A 478 14.52 3.16 19.21
C VAL A 478 15.07 4.08 20.32
N ILE A 479 16.19 3.75 20.95
CA ILE A 479 16.80 4.58 21.99
C ILE A 479 18.02 5.31 21.41
N LYS A 480 17.97 6.65 21.39
CA LYS A 480 19.04 7.51 20.90
C LYS A 480 19.65 8.39 21.99
N GLN A 481 18.94 8.64 23.08
CA GLN A 481 19.44 9.40 24.22
C GLN A 481 20.59 8.66 24.93
N PRO A 482 21.81 9.25 25.04
CA PRO A 482 22.97 8.55 25.57
C PRO A 482 22.81 8.04 27.01
N ASN A 483 22.19 8.82 27.90
CA ASN A 483 22.02 8.47 29.30
C ASN A 483 21.10 7.25 29.48
N MET A 484 19.95 7.29 28.80
CA MET A 484 18.97 6.20 28.80
C MET A 484 19.55 4.94 28.14
N LEU A 485 20.24 5.11 27.00
CA LEU A 485 20.91 4.01 26.32
C LEU A 485 21.94 3.34 27.24
N ASN A 486 22.79 4.11 27.92
CA ASN A 486 23.76 3.61 28.87
C ASN A 486 23.10 2.87 30.04
N SER A 487 22.02 3.43 30.60
CA SER A 487 21.23 2.82 31.67
C SER A 487 20.66 1.45 31.24
N LEU A 488 20.01 1.37 30.09
CA LEU A 488 19.41 0.14 29.60
C LEU A 488 20.46 -0.92 29.22
N LEU A 489 21.54 -0.52 28.54
CA LEU A 489 22.59 -1.44 28.10
C LEU A 489 23.36 -2.07 29.26
N PHE A 490 23.81 -1.25 30.22
CA PHE A 490 24.67 -1.71 31.32
C PHE A 490 23.91 -1.90 32.63
N GLY A 491 23.09 -0.93 33.03
CA GLY A 491 22.29 -0.99 34.26
C GLY A 491 21.25 -2.12 34.22
N HIS A 492 20.58 -2.28 33.07
CA HIS A 492 19.53 -3.29 32.87
C HIS A 492 19.94 -4.44 31.95
N ARG A 493 21.25 -4.63 31.71
CA ARG A 493 21.82 -5.81 31.03
C ARG A 493 21.33 -6.04 29.59
N ALA A 494 20.76 -5.03 28.91
CA ALA A 494 20.31 -5.21 27.52
C ALA A 494 21.46 -5.60 26.59
N LEU A 495 22.68 -5.08 26.80
CA LEU A 495 23.85 -5.46 25.99
C LEU A 495 24.19 -6.93 26.15
N ARG A 496 24.19 -7.44 27.39
CA ARG A 496 24.47 -8.86 27.66
C ARG A 496 23.42 -9.75 26.99
N CYS A 497 22.14 -9.42 27.15
CA CYS A 497 21.05 -10.13 26.50
C CYS A 497 21.21 -10.15 24.97
N LEU A 498 21.54 -9.01 24.38
CA LEU A 498 21.75 -8.87 22.93
C LEU A 498 22.97 -9.67 22.43
N LEU A 499 24.07 -9.72 23.19
CA LEU A 499 25.24 -10.53 22.85
C LEU A 499 24.94 -12.03 22.96
N ASP A 500 24.23 -12.46 24.01
CA ASP A 500 23.82 -13.85 24.19
C ASP A 500 22.89 -14.29 23.04
N THR A 501 22.05 -13.37 22.56
CA THR A 501 21.10 -13.57 21.45
C THR A 501 21.77 -13.79 20.09
N LEU A 502 23.04 -13.41 19.91
CA LEU A 502 23.80 -13.74 18.69
C LEU A 502 23.88 -15.25 18.43
N ASN A 503 23.78 -16.06 19.48
CA ASN A 503 23.82 -17.52 19.37
C ASN A 503 22.48 -18.14 18.95
N THR A 504 21.37 -17.41 19.06
CA THR A 504 20.01 -17.96 18.88
C THR A 504 19.19 -17.23 17.81
N ARG A 505 19.37 -15.91 17.65
CA ARG A 505 18.59 -15.05 16.74
C ARG A 505 19.51 -14.07 15.98
N LEU A 506 20.41 -14.63 15.18
CA LEU A 506 21.45 -13.87 14.47
C LEU A 506 20.85 -12.81 13.52
N GLU A 507 19.77 -13.15 12.81
CA GLU A 507 19.08 -12.27 11.85
C GLU A 507 18.50 -10.99 12.48
N GLU A 508 18.19 -11.01 13.78
CA GLU A 508 17.74 -9.82 14.50
C GLU A 508 18.88 -9.14 15.27
N ALA A 509 19.77 -9.92 15.88
CA ALA A 509 20.85 -9.41 16.72
C ALA A 509 21.88 -8.59 15.93
N VAL A 510 22.23 -9.01 14.71
CA VAL A 510 23.22 -8.31 13.88
C VAL A 510 22.75 -6.90 13.47
N PRO A 511 21.54 -6.71 12.92
CA PRO A 511 21.01 -5.37 12.63
C PRO A 511 20.84 -4.50 13.89
N SER A 512 20.44 -5.08 15.03
CA SER A 512 20.38 -4.36 16.30
C SER A 512 21.76 -3.85 16.73
N LEU A 513 22.81 -4.67 16.65
CA LEU A 513 24.19 -4.22 16.90
C LEU A 513 24.67 -3.17 15.91
N HIS A 514 24.36 -3.35 14.63
CA HIS A 514 24.71 -2.37 13.60
C HIS A 514 24.08 -1.00 13.88
N ASN A 515 22.81 -0.97 14.30
CA ASN A 515 22.13 0.26 14.70
C ASN A 515 22.68 0.85 16.01
N LEU A 516 23.15 0.00 16.94
CA LEU A 516 23.86 0.46 18.13
C LEU A 516 25.17 1.17 17.74
N PHE A 517 25.99 0.54 16.90
CA PHE A 517 27.24 1.11 16.39
C PHE A 517 27.01 2.41 15.62
N THR A 518 25.96 2.45 14.78
CA THR A 518 25.57 3.67 14.07
C THR A 518 25.20 4.80 15.05
N THR A 519 24.44 4.48 16.11
CA THR A 519 24.03 5.45 17.14
C THR A 519 25.24 5.96 17.94
N LEU A 520 26.22 5.10 18.19
CA LEU A 520 27.46 5.44 18.88
C LEU A 520 28.54 6.02 17.95
N ALA A 521 28.25 6.20 16.66
CA ALA A 521 29.20 6.64 15.63
C ALA A 521 30.50 5.81 15.58
N VAL A 522 30.40 4.50 15.86
CA VAL A 522 31.53 3.57 15.75
C VAL A 522 31.85 3.38 14.27
N LYS A 523 33.05 3.80 13.87
CA LYS A 523 33.54 3.60 12.50
C LYS A 523 33.97 2.16 12.31
N ASN A 524 33.65 1.58 11.14
CA ASN A 524 34.26 0.31 10.75
C ASN A 524 35.78 0.55 10.57
N PRO A 525 36.66 -0.12 11.32
CA PRO A 525 38.10 0.02 11.13
C PRO A 525 38.54 -0.51 9.77
N GLN A 526 37.78 -1.40 9.13
CA GLN A 526 38.13 -1.96 7.83
C GLN A 526 37.83 -0.97 6.69
N VAL A 527 38.84 -0.72 5.87
CA VAL A 527 38.78 0.10 4.66
C VAL A 527 38.84 -0.83 3.44
N PRO A 528 37.98 -0.66 2.42
CA PRO A 528 38.03 -1.49 1.21
C PRO A 528 39.40 -1.37 0.51
N GLU A 529 40.12 -2.49 0.37
CA GLU A 529 41.40 -2.56 -0.34
C GLU A 529 41.18 -2.84 -1.84
N SER A 530 41.97 -2.21 -2.71
CA SER A 530 42.03 -2.58 -4.12
C SER A 530 42.71 -3.95 -4.26
N VAL A 531 41.95 -4.96 -4.68
CA VAL A 531 42.49 -6.31 -4.93
C VAL A 531 43.50 -6.24 -6.08
N CYS A 532 44.70 -6.78 -5.88
CA CYS A 532 45.71 -6.88 -6.92
C CYS A 532 45.22 -7.78 -8.06
N THR A 533 45.09 -7.23 -9.27
CA THR A 533 44.57 -7.93 -10.46
C THR A 533 45.64 -8.62 -11.29
N SER A 534 46.92 -8.26 -11.11
CA SER A 534 48.06 -8.90 -11.77
C SER A 534 49.33 -8.69 -10.96
N CYS A 535 49.88 -9.75 -10.37
CA CYS A 535 51.15 -9.72 -9.64
C CYS A 535 52.15 -10.68 -10.29
N GLU A 536 53.25 -10.15 -10.86
CA GLU A 536 54.35 -10.93 -11.44
C GLU A 536 55.49 -11.18 -10.42
N VAL A 537 55.30 -10.82 -9.15
CA VAL A 537 56.40 -10.78 -8.17
C VAL A 537 56.81 -12.18 -7.69
N SER A 538 55.98 -13.21 -7.91
CA SER A 538 56.35 -14.62 -7.65
C SER A 538 57.52 -15.13 -8.51
N SER A 539 57.86 -14.43 -9.60
CA SER A 539 58.91 -14.81 -10.56
C SER A 539 60.29 -14.19 -10.29
N VAL A 540 60.42 -13.31 -9.29
CA VAL A 540 61.69 -12.64 -8.99
C VAL A 540 62.66 -13.66 -8.37
N ARG A 541 63.64 -14.13 -9.15
CA ARG A 541 64.75 -14.92 -8.61
C ARG A 541 65.65 -14.01 -7.79
N HIS A 542 65.78 -14.29 -6.50
CA HIS A 542 66.65 -13.51 -5.62
C HIS A 542 68.06 -14.10 -5.62
N GLU A 543 69.06 -13.27 -5.93
CA GLU A 543 70.46 -13.62 -5.69
C GLU A 543 70.73 -13.65 -4.18
N THR A 544 71.12 -14.81 -3.66
CA THR A 544 71.42 -15.00 -2.23
C THR A 544 72.93 -14.93 -2.00
N ASN A 545 73.39 -13.88 -1.31
CA ASN A 545 74.82 -13.69 -0.99
C ASN A 545 75.10 -13.59 0.53
N VAL A 546 74.05 -13.64 1.35
CA VAL A 546 74.12 -13.80 2.81
C VAL A 546 73.08 -14.82 3.27
N THR A 547 73.43 -15.64 4.28
CA THR A 547 72.53 -16.62 4.89
C THR A 547 72.29 -16.27 6.36
N PHE A 548 71.04 -16.08 6.74
CA PHE A 548 70.67 -15.92 8.14
C PHE A 548 70.35 -17.26 8.80
N VAL A 549 70.73 -17.42 10.06
CA VAL A 549 70.40 -18.59 10.90
C VAL A 549 69.50 -18.14 12.04
N THR A 550 68.32 -18.73 12.16
CA THR A 550 67.40 -18.48 13.28
C THR A 550 67.76 -19.32 14.50
N ASP A 551 67.16 -19.03 15.67
CA ASP A 551 67.40 -19.76 16.92
C ASP A 551 67.15 -21.28 16.79
N ASP A 552 66.21 -21.66 15.93
CA ASP A 552 65.87 -23.07 15.64
C ASP A 552 66.83 -23.74 14.63
N GLY A 553 67.89 -23.05 14.21
CA GLY A 553 68.92 -23.56 13.29
C GLY A 553 68.53 -23.56 11.81
N PHE A 554 67.34 -23.08 11.46
CA PHE A 554 66.90 -22.91 10.06
C PHE A 554 67.67 -21.80 9.35
N ARG A 555 67.84 -21.95 8.03
CA ARG A 555 68.65 -21.05 7.20
C ARG A 555 67.79 -20.33 6.16
N VAL A 556 67.89 -19.00 6.11
CA VAL A 556 67.18 -18.15 5.14
C VAL A 556 68.18 -17.34 4.33
N GLY A 557 68.18 -17.51 3.01
CA GLY A 557 69.05 -16.76 2.10
C GLY A 557 68.47 -15.39 1.75
N ALA A 558 69.31 -14.37 1.67
CA ALA A 558 68.90 -13.01 1.30
C ALA A 558 69.97 -12.29 0.45
N ASN A 559 69.56 -11.17 -0.16
CA ASN A 559 70.47 -10.27 -0.86
C ASN A 559 70.93 -9.15 0.09
N ARG A 560 72.21 -9.15 0.44
CA ARG A 560 72.86 -8.17 1.32
C ARG A 560 72.69 -6.74 0.81
N GLN A 561 72.89 -6.49 -0.48
CA GLN A 561 72.82 -5.14 -1.04
C GLN A 561 71.39 -4.58 -0.98
N SER A 562 70.38 -5.41 -1.25
CA SER A 562 68.97 -5.02 -1.12
C SER A 562 68.58 -4.74 0.33
N LEU A 563 69.05 -5.54 1.28
CA LEU A 563 68.79 -5.31 2.71
C LEU A 563 69.48 -4.06 3.25
N GLU A 564 70.73 -3.80 2.84
CA GLU A 564 71.45 -2.56 3.17
C GLU A 564 70.69 -1.32 2.67
N HIS A 565 70.07 -1.38 1.50
CA HIS A 565 69.34 -0.25 0.94
C HIS A 565 67.95 -0.08 1.57
N ALA A 566 67.27 -1.18 1.89
CA ALA A 566 65.87 -1.17 2.33
C ALA A 566 65.69 -1.06 3.85
N CYS A 567 66.70 -1.41 4.65
CA CYS A 567 66.56 -1.53 6.10
C CYS A 567 67.74 -0.88 6.86
N PRO A 568 67.49 0.17 7.68
CA PRO A 568 68.53 0.85 8.44
C PRO A 568 69.31 -0.06 9.40
N VAL A 569 68.65 -1.07 9.97
CA VAL A 569 69.29 -2.02 10.88
C VAL A 569 70.28 -2.91 10.13
N PHE A 570 69.93 -3.39 8.93
CA PHE A 570 70.85 -4.16 8.10
C PHE A 570 71.94 -3.28 7.47
N GLU A 571 71.64 -2.03 7.14
CA GLU A 571 72.65 -1.05 6.73
C GLU A 571 73.72 -0.88 7.81
N ALA A 572 73.29 -0.61 9.05
CA ALA A 572 74.19 -0.49 10.19
C ALA A 572 74.96 -1.80 10.44
N MET A 573 74.31 -2.95 10.37
CA MET A 573 74.93 -4.26 10.59
C MET A 573 76.05 -4.56 9.58
N PHE A 574 75.82 -4.30 8.29
CA PHE A 574 76.78 -4.66 7.24
C PHE A 574 77.80 -3.56 6.93
N ARG A 575 77.47 -2.28 7.12
CA ARG A 575 78.36 -1.13 6.85
C ARG A 575 78.96 -0.48 8.09
N GLY A 576 78.40 -0.74 9.27
CA GLY A 576 78.82 -0.12 10.54
C GLY A 576 80.07 -0.72 11.17
N GLY A 577 80.78 -1.63 10.50
CA GLY A 577 82.03 -2.23 10.99
C GLY A 577 81.84 -3.33 12.05
N PHE A 578 80.64 -3.89 12.18
CA PHE A 578 80.36 -5.04 13.06
C PHE A 578 80.93 -6.35 12.49
N MET A 579 81.01 -7.42 13.31
CA MET A 579 81.59 -8.70 12.87
C MET A 579 80.84 -9.33 11.69
N GLU A 580 79.54 -9.09 11.63
CA GLU A 580 78.58 -9.53 10.63
C GLU A 580 78.91 -8.99 9.22
N SER A 581 79.61 -7.85 9.14
CA SER A 581 80.05 -7.26 7.86
C SER A 581 80.95 -8.21 7.05
N ASN A 582 81.77 -9.04 7.72
CA ASN A 582 82.69 -9.96 7.07
C ASN A 582 82.19 -11.42 7.02
N GLN A 583 80.97 -11.68 7.51
CA GLN A 583 80.42 -13.04 7.60
C GLN A 583 79.40 -13.32 6.49
N SER A 584 79.53 -14.47 5.82
CA SER A 584 78.51 -14.96 4.89
C SER A 584 77.31 -15.60 5.59
N GLN A 585 77.41 -15.84 6.90
CA GLN A 585 76.39 -16.43 7.74
C GLN A 585 76.19 -15.60 9.00
N VAL A 586 74.97 -15.10 9.25
CA VAL A 586 74.64 -14.20 10.36
C VAL A 586 73.54 -14.82 11.21
N HIS A 587 73.66 -14.77 12.53
CA HIS A 587 72.65 -15.29 13.44
C HIS A 587 71.66 -14.19 13.83
N LEU A 588 70.35 -14.44 13.67
CA LEU A 588 69.29 -13.53 14.09
C LEU A 588 68.43 -14.22 15.15
N SER A 589 68.37 -13.62 16.33
CA SER A 589 67.58 -14.11 17.45
C SER A 589 66.16 -13.54 17.44
N GLU A 590 65.22 -14.28 18.03
CA GLU A 590 63.83 -13.89 18.22
C GLU A 590 63.08 -13.61 16.91
N ILE A 591 63.38 -14.36 15.84
CA ILE A 591 62.64 -14.32 14.57
C ILE A 591 62.52 -15.72 13.96
N THR A 592 61.32 -16.09 13.51
CA THR A 592 61.07 -17.36 12.81
C THR A 592 61.60 -17.33 11.38
N ALA A 593 61.96 -18.50 10.86
CA ALA A 593 62.46 -18.63 9.49
C ALA A 593 61.42 -18.19 8.44
N ASP A 594 60.14 -18.46 8.71
CA ASP A 594 59.04 -18.04 7.83
C ASP A 594 58.92 -16.51 7.80
N CYS A 595 58.87 -15.85 8.97
CA CYS A 595 58.81 -14.40 9.06
C CYS A 595 59.99 -13.74 8.33
N LEU A 596 61.20 -14.26 8.54
CA LEU A 596 62.42 -13.76 7.90
C LEU A 596 62.42 -13.98 6.39
N GLN A 597 61.88 -15.10 5.90
CA GLN A 597 61.75 -15.36 4.47
C GLN A 597 60.81 -14.36 3.79
N TYR A 598 59.68 -14.02 4.40
CA TYR A 598 58.76 -13.02 3.84
C TYR A 598 59.33 -11.60 3.92
N LEU A 599 60.00 -11.24 5.03
CA LEU A 599 60.62 -9.94 5.21
C LEU A 599 61.74 -9.70 4.17
N THR A 600 62.59 -10.71 3.93
CA THR A 600 63.66 -10.63 2.93
C THR A 600 63.13 -10.55 1.49
N ARG A 601 62.03 -11.26 1.18
CA ARG A 601 61.36 -11.15 -0.12
C ARG A 601 60.79 -9.75 -0.36
N LEU A 602 60.08 -9.18 0.62
CA LEU A 602 59.44 -7.86 0.53
C LEU A 602 60.46 -6.71 0.43
N THR A 603 61.61 -6.86 1.05
CA THR A 603 62.69 -5.87 0.98
C THR A 603 63.50 -5.98 -0.31
N THR A 604 63.60 -7.18 -0.89
CA THR A 604 64.33 -7.41 -2.15
C THR A 604 63.51 -7.07 -3.39
N SER A 605 62.18 -7.20 -3.35
CA SER A 605 61.32 -6.92 -4.50
C SER A 605 61.23 -5.44 -4.87
N GLY A 606 61.57 -4.51 -3.96
CA GLY A 606 61.47 -3.06 -4.15
C GLY A 606 60.03 -2.52 -4.21
N GLU A 607 59.07 -3.33 -4.66
CA GLU A 607 57.64 -3.04 -4.68
C GLU A 607 56.89 -3.88 -3.64
N PHE A 608 55.96 -3.24 -2.93
CA PHE A 608 55.07 -3.91 -2.00
C PHE A 608 53.82 -4.41 -2.71
N CYS A 609 53.49 -5.68 -2.52
CA CYS A 609 52.21 -6.27 -2.94
C CYS A 609 51.65 -7.14 -1.81
N SER A 610 50.34 -7.05 -1.55
CA SER A 610 49.66 -7.86 -0.53
C SER A 610 49.72 -9.38 -0.83
N CYS A 611 49.90 -9.78 -2.09
CA CYS A 611 50.11 -11.18 -2.49
C CYS A 611 51.41 -11.79 -1.98
N LEU A 612 52.39 -10.97 -1.54
CA LEU A 612 53.67 -11.44 -0.99
C LEU A 612 53.62 -11.69 0.51
N LEU A 613 52.51 -11.35 1.17
CA LEU A 613 52.35 -11.52 2.60
C LEU A 613 51.96 -12.96 2.95
N PRO A 614 52.34 -13.45 4.14
CA PRO A 614 51.98 -14.79 4.58
C PRO A 614 50.48 -14.98 4.75
N ASN A 615 50.02 -16.16 4.36
CA ASN A 615 48.65 -16.62 4.64
C ASN A 615 48.46 -17.07 6.09
N ASP A 616 49.51 -17.24 6.91
CA ASP A 616 49.33 -17.53 8.34
C ASP A 616 49.25 -16.25 9.18
N ILE A 617 48.31 -16.23 10.12
CA ILE A 617 48.09 -15.05 10.96
C ILE A 617 49.19 -14.88 12.01
N ASN A 618 49.79 -15.96 12.53
CA ASN A 618 50.84 -15.81 13.54
C ASN A 618 52.10 -15.24 12.88
N THR A 619 52.47 -15.71 11.69
CA THR A 619 53.57 -15.14 10.91
C THR A 619 53.31 -13.67 10.56
N LEU A 620 52.07 -13.28 10.20
CA LEU A 620 51.74 -11.87 9.95
C LEU A 620 51.91 -10.99 11.19
N LEU A 621 51.43 -11.44 12.35
CA LEU A 621 51.52 -10.70 13.60
C LEU A 621 52.98 -10.62 14.09
N GLU A 622 53.76 -11.67 13.88
CA GLU A 622 55.20 -11.64 14.09
C GLU A 622 55.87 -10.64 13.14
N MET A 623 55.52 -10.64 11.85
CA MET A 623 56.04 -9.69 10.88
C MET A 623 55.80 -8.25 11.31
N VAL A 624 54.62 -7.91 11.84
CA VAL A 624 54.36 -6.55 12.37
C VAL A 624 55.36 -6.18 13.47
N HIS A 625 55.67 -7.11 14.37
CA HIS A 625 56.64 -6.89 15.44
C HIS A 625 58.07 -6.76 14.89
N GLN A 626 58.46 -7.63 13.95
CA GLN A 626 59.80 -7.63 13.39
C GLN A 626 60.05 -6.42 12.49
N THR A 627 59.08 -5.98 11.69
CA THR A 627 59.26 -4.78 10.85
C THR A 627 59.41 -3.52 11.69
N ASP A 628 58.79 -3.46 12.87
CA ASP A 628 59.06 -2.40 13.85
C ASP A 628 60.47 -2.51 14.45
N ARG A 629 60.88 -3.72 14.89
CA ARG A 629 62.23 -3.99 15.41
C ARG A 629 63.33 -3.66 14.42
N PHE A 630 63.10 -3.88 13.12
CA PHE A 630 64.01 -3.55 12.02
C PHE A 630 63.88 -2.11 11.50
N LEU A 631 63.10 -1.26 12.18
CA LEU A 631 62.89 0.16 11.86
C LEU A 631 62.33 0.39 10.43
N LEU A 632 61.34 -0.41 10.04
CA LEU A 632 60.65 -0.35 8.74
C LEU A 632 59.19 0.16 8.90
N PRO A 633 58.96 1.44 9.27
CA PRO A 633 57.63 1.93 9.66
C PRO A 633 56.60 1.86 8.52
N ASP A 634 57.00 2.09 7.28
CA ASP A 634 56.09 2.01 6.13
C ASP A 634 55.66 0.57 5.84
N LEU A 635 56.55 -0.40 6.05
CA LEU A 635 56.21 -1.81 5.92
C LEU A 635 55.31 -2.26 7.08
N THR A 636 55.63 -1.85 8.31
CA THR A 636 54.77 -2.11 9.49
C THR A 636 53.34 -1.62 9.26
N LYS A 637 53.16 -0.39 8.74
CA LYS A 637 51.83 0.14 8.40
C LYS A 637 51.11 -0.71 7.36
N LYS A 638 51.79 -1.12 6.29
CA LYS A 638 51.20 -1.91 5.20
C LYS A 638 50.81 -3.33 5.66
N VAL A 639 51.64 -3.98 6.49
CA VAL A 639 51.31 -5.29 7.07
C VAL A 639 50.13 -5.18 8.03
N LEU A 640 50.11 -4.16 8.91
CA LEU A 640 48.98 -3.88 9.80
C LEU A 640 47.68 -3.63 9.02
N TYR A 641 47.76 -2.84 7.94
CA TYR A 641 46.62 -2.57 7.05
C TYR A 641 46.07 -3.87 6.44
N HIS A 642 46.94 -4.76 5.98
CA HIS A 642 46.53 -6.08 5.46
C HIS A 642 45.90 -6.97 6.54
N VAL A 643 46.47 -6.98 7.76
CA VAL A 643 45.89 -7.71 8.89
C VAL A 643 44.48 -7.21 9.19
N MET A 644 44.29 -5.89 9.23
CA MET A 644 43.00 -5.26 9.52
C MET A 644 41.96 -5.52 8.44
N ASN A 645 42.30 -5.34 7.16
CA ASN A 645 41.31 -5.36 6.07
C ASN A 645 41.03 -6.77 5.53
N ASN A 646 42.04 -7.65 5.51
CA ASN A 646 41.92 -8.93 4.82
C ASN A 646 41.93 -10.13 5.76
N ARG A 647 42.43 -9.94 6.99
CA ARG A 647 42.64 -11.04 7.94
C ARG A 647 41.87 -10.89 9.23
N LEU A 648 41.23 -9.76 9.53
CA LEU A 648 40.34 -9.61 10.66
C LEU A 648 38.98 -10.23 10.34
N CYS A 649 38.78 -11.47 10.78
CA CYS A 649 37.55 -12.24 10.61
C CYS A 649 37.24 -13.00 11.91
N PRO A 650 36.06 -13.63 12.07
CA PRO A 650 35.68 -14.33 13.30
C PRO A 650 36.72 -15.36 13.77
N ASP A 651 37.37 -16.08 12.85
CA ASP A 651 38.33 -17.15 13.17
C ASP A 651 39.68 -16.62 13.70
N THR A 652 40.11 -15.46 13.23
CA THR A 652 41.42 -14.86 13.55
C THR A 652 41.32 -13.80 14.64
N SER A 653 40.14 -13.21 14.84
CA SER A 653 39.89 -12.13 15.81
C SER A 653 40.40 -12.45 17.22
N PRO A 654 40.20 -13.66 17.80
CA PRO A 654 40.74 -13.98 19.12
C PRO A 654 42.27 -13.94 19.19
N LYS A 655 42.95 -14.38 18.12
CA LYS A 655 44.41 -14.38 18.03
C LYS A 655 44.95 -12.96 17.90
N ILE A 656 44.37 -12.17 17.00
CA ILE A 656 44.72 -10.76 16.79
C ILE A 656 44.51 -9.96 18.08
N TYR A 657 43.39 -10.16 18.77
CA TYR A 657 43.11 -9.48 20.03
C TYR A 657 44.13 -9.81 21.13
N ARG A 658 44.42 -11.11 21.34
CA ARG A 658 45.41 -11.55 22.33
C ARG A 658 46.80 -10.98 22.04
N TRP A 659 47.23 -11.05 20.79
CA TRP A 659 48.50 -10.45 20.36
C TRP A 659 48.51 -8.94 20.55
N GLY A 660 47.42 -8.24 20.20
CA GLY A 660 47.29 -6.80 20.39
C GLY A 660 47.42 -6.39 21.86
N VAL A 661 46.85 -7.18 22.78
CA VAL A 661 46.95 -6.94 24.23
C VAL A 661 48.36 -7.23 24.76
N ALA A 662 49.02 -8.29 24.30
CA ALA A 662 50.31 -8.73 24.82
C ALA A 662 51.50 -7.95 24.24
N THR A 663 51.47 -7.65 22.94
CA THR A 663 52.62 -7.11 22.19
C THR A 663 52.25 -5.81 21.48
N GLY A 664 51.07 -5.76 20.84
CA GLY A 664 50.66 -4.62 20.01
C GLY A 664 50.53 -3.28 20.75
N ARG A 665 50.21 -3.29 22.06
CA ARG A 665 50.13 -2.07 22.90
C ARG A 665 51.45 -1.30 23.04
N HIS A 666 52.57 -1.96 22.76
CA HIS A 666 53.92 -1.39 22.90
C HIS A 666 54.44 -0.79 21.58
N LEU A 667 53.74 -1.00 20.46
CA LEU A 667 54.10 -0.41 19.18
C LEU A 667 53.73 1.08 19.16
N PRO A 668 54.60 1.97 18.65
CA PRO A 668 54.34 3.40 18.64
C PRO A 668 53.04 3.75 17.92
N THR A 669 52.22 4.58 18.56
CA THR A 669 50.87 5.02 18.16
C THR A 669 50.81 5.79 16.82
N ALA A 670 51.92 5.89 16.07
CA ALA A 670 52.01 6.59 14.80
C ALA A 670 51.42 5.82 13.60
N ALA A 671 50.81 4.66 13.85
CA ALA A 671 50.04 3.89 12.88
C ALA A 671 48.51 4.10 13.07
N HIS A 672 48.07 5.34 13.30
CA HIS A 672 46.69 5.72 13.06
C HIS A 672 46.48 5.87 11.54
N VAL A 673 46.11 4.76 10.90
CA VAL A 673 45.23 4.78 9.73
C VAL A 673 43.80 4.70 10.23
#